data_AF-A0A950Z5R4-F1
#
_entry.id   AF-A0A950Z5R4-F1
#
_cell.length_a   1.000
_cell.length_b   1.000
_cell.length_c   1.000
_cell.angle_alpha   90.00
_cell.angle_beta   90.00
_cell.angle_gamma   90.00
#
_symmetry.space_group_name_H-M   'P 1'
#
loop_
_entity.id
_entity.type
_entity.pdbx_description
1 polymer ?
#
loop_
_entity_poly.entity_id
_entity_poly.type
_entity_poly.pdbx_seq_one_letter_code
_entity_poly.pdbx_strand_id
1 'polypeptide(L)'
;MIVHLDADAFFASVEQAADVRLRGKPVAVGGLHRGVVASASYEARKLGIYTTMPTARARKLCPKLIVVPGDFEKYERFSRLMFSYAFDFTPDVEISSIDEGYFDLGGNRRRPPGEVAEIIARAIRDSLKISVSEGVGSNKLIAQVASKLRKPAALIEVPAGEEKTFLNPLENRWLPGVGPRAAIELNSAGLRWIGQIAATPPEILSVVAGNGAPQLWRFANGVDDRPVVPEPPDAKSYGRQETFEQDVTDEAFILATLRQMTDRLMAKARGDRKSVRTVTVKIRYNDMEECSRSVSLEEPTHLESDVYAVLGDLLKKAWTRRVSLRLVSVKLSHVYDGVFAPELPLDPPTRARHNRARLVPAIDEVRQRIGRDALMRGHDLWLREREGKPRVATDRPGACQLSRRRAPAPRQVSLPPPLLLNVKSYYSLLDSTLSLPEIVARAAASGAKTIAVTDPNLYGAIEFYSLAKAAGLRPIIAAEVSCSGRRWNLYVKNAAGYRNLCRILSQSVLRPEFLADHAQGLIRADPDDPRLFLPEIRYAKPEHRRRYDVIQSIRTLTMLDEAHPEKRRGGEFHFPGPDRLAAAERKDPAAWRAAAKLAEACEFEFEPPRLRFPRFHPPDGTSAHVFLRRLAEEGWNRRYPNGHHAHALSRAQLEQELAIIERVGYEEYFLSAWEILQECRARGIPWLTRGSAA
;
A
#
# COMPACT_ATOMS: atom_id res chain seq x y z
N MET A 1 31.20 6.96 -13.70
CA MET A 1 30.51 8.24 -13.99
C MET A 1 29.14 8.13 -13.35
N ILE A 2 28.76 9.14 -12.57
CA ILE A 2 27.53 9.14 -11.78
C ILE A 2 26.50 10.04 -12.45
N VAL A 3 25.24 9.60 -12.45
CA VAL A 3 24.10 10.42 -12.87
C VAL A 3 23.28 10.77 -11.64
N HIS A 4 22.91 12.04 -11.52
CA HIS A 4 21.89 12.50 -10.58
C HIS A 4 20.61 12.77 -11.36
N LEU A 5 19.54 12.09 -10.99
CA LEU A 5 18.21 12.26 -11.56
C LEU A 5 17.34 13.00 -10.56
N ASP A 6 16.71 14.08 -11.02
CA ASP A 6 15.86 14.93 -10.19
C ASP A 6 14.57 15.30 -10.93
N ALA A 7 13.43 14.93 -10.34
CA ALA A 7 12.14 15.14 -10.94
C ALA A 7 11.65 16.59 -10.82
N ASP A 8 11.22 17.13 -11.96
CA ASP A 8 10.84 18.51 -12.09
C ASP A 8 9.49 18.80 -11.45
N ALA A 9 9.47 19.67 -10.43
CA ALA A 9 8.25 20.06 -9.70
C ALA A 9 7.41 18.84 -9.25
N PHE A 10 8.07 17.77 -8.82
CA PHE A 10 7.57 16.39 -8.74
C PHE A 10 6.08 16.25 -8.38
N PHE A 11 5.64 16.66 -7.18
CA PHE A 11 4.23 16.46 -6.79
C PHE A 11 3.24 17.15 -7.73
N ALA A 12 3.53 18.38 -8.18
CA ALA A 12 2.65 19.10 -9.11
C ALA A 12 2.63 18.42 -10.49
N SER A 13 3.79 17.95 -10.96
CA SER A 13 3.90 17.20 -12.22
C SER A 13 3.16 15.86 -12.15
N VAL A 14 3.18 15.17 -11.01
CA VAL A 14 2.40 13.93 -10.81
C VAL A 14 0.90 14.22 -10.83
N GLU A 15 0.42 15.29 -10.19
CA GLU A 15 -1.00 15.68 -10.28
C GLU A 15 -1.39 16.04 -11.72
N GLN A 16 -0.53 16.75 -12.46
CA GLN A 16 -0.76 17.09 -13.87
C GLN A 16 -0.67 15.87 -14.81
N ALA A 17 0.12 14.87 -14.46
CA ALA A 17 0.17 13.60 -15.16
C ALA A 17 -1.12 12.81 -14.96
N ALA A 18 -1.62 12.78 -13.71
CA ALA A 18 -2.83 12.04 -13.32
C ALA A 18 -4.14 12.72 -13.80
N ASP A 19 -4.22 14.05 -13.79
CA ASP A 19 -5.39 14.81 -14.26
C ASP A 19 -5.00 15.76 -15.41
N VAL A 20 -5.41 15.41 -16.62
CA VAL A 20 -5.15 16.18 -17.85
C VAL A 20 -5.67 17.62 -17.75
N ARG A 21 -6.73 17.89 -16.96
CA ARG A 21 -7.31 19.22 -16.80
C ARG A 21 -6.40 20.21 -16.08
N LEU A 22 -5.38 19.72 -15.38
CA LEU A 22 -4.42 20.50 -14.60
C LEU A 22 -3.19 20.93 -15.42
N ARG A 23 -2.97 20.35 -16.61
CA ARG A 23 -1.82 20.65 -17.47
C ARG A 23 -1.88 22.10 -17.98
N GLY A 24 -0.75 22.79 -17.98
CA GLY A 24 -0.65 24.19 -18.43
C GLY A 24 -1.25 25.21 -17.48
N LYS A 25 -1.75 24.81 -16.31
CA LYS A 25 -2.37 25.70 -15.31
C LYS A 25 -1.46 25.88 -14.10
N PRO A 26 -1.55 27.03 -13.39
CA PRO A 26 -0.84 27.22 -12.13
C PRO A 26 -1.43 26.29 -11.06
N VAL A 27 -0.69 25.22 -10.77
CA VAL A 27 -1.01 24.21 -9.75
C VAL A 27 0.00 24.28 -8.61
N ALA A 28 -0.49 24.14 -7.37
CA ALA A 28 0.30 23.93 -6.17
C ALA A 28 -0.23 22.73 -5.39
N VAL A 29 0.67 21.87 -4.91
CA VAL A 29 0.34 20.78 -3.98
C VAL A 29 0.63 21.27 -2.57
N GLY A 30 -0.31 21.12 -1.65
CA GLY A 30 -0.12 21.53 -0.26
C GLY A 30 -1.40 21.61 0.55
N GLY A 31 -1.28 22.03 1.80
CA GLY A 31 -2.43 22.20 2.68
C GLY A 31 -3.31 23.37 2.25
N LEU A 32 -4.63 23.16 2.20
CA LEU A 32 -5.62 24.18 1.83
C LEU A 32 -5.72 25.29 2.88
N HIS A 33 -5.74 24.92 4.17
CA HIS A 33 -5.90 25.83 5.31
C HIS A 33 -4.63 25.83 6.17
N ARG A 34 -4.06 27.01 6.43
CA ARG A 34 -2.80 27.22 7.20
C ARG A 34 -1.58 26.39 6.74
N GLY A 35 -1.66 25.80 5.55
CA GLY A 35 -0.59 25.00 4.95
C GLY A 35 0.47 25.82 4.24
N VAL A 36 1.50 25.12 3.79
CA VAL A 36 2.53 25.62 2.87
C VAL A 36 2.44 24.87 1.54
N VAL A 37 2.92 25.51 0.49
CA VAL A 37 3.11 24.89 -0.82
C VAL A 37 4.23 23.87 -0.71
N ALA A 38 3.91 22.58 -0.83
CA ALA A 38 4.87 21.48 -0.84
C ALA A 38 5.55 21.34 -2.22
N SER A 39 4.81 21.58 -3.30
CA SER A 39 5.36 21.71 -4.65
C SER A 39 4.53 22.69 -5.46
N ALA A 40 5.18 23.46 -6.32
CA ALA A 40 4.55 24.35 -7.28
C ALA A 40 4.96 23.97 -8.70
N SER A 41 3.97 23.87 -9.59
CA SER A 41 4.15 23.75 -11.04
C SER A 41 4.98 24.91 -11.60
N TYR A 42 5.62 24.72 -12.74
CA TYR A 42 6.42 25.79 -13.36
C TYR A 42 5.58 26.99 -13.78
N GLU A 43 4.32 26.78 -14.17
CA GLU A 43 3.34 27.83 -14.43
C GLU A 43 3.07 28.66 -13.18
N ALA A 44 2.97 28.04 -12.01
CA ALA A 44 2.85 28.76 -10.73
C ALA A 44 4.16 29.46 -10.34
N ARG A 45 5.32 28.84 -10.57
CA ARG A 45 6.65 29.42 -10.27
C ARG A 45 6.92 30.69 -11.08
N LYS A 46 6.49 30.74 -12.34
CA LYS A 46 6.56 31.95 -13.19
C LYS A 46 5.80 33.13 -12.58
N LEU A 47 4.78 32.88 -11.77
CA LEU A 47 4.00 33.88 -11.05
C LEU A 47 4.58 34.22 -9.66
N GLY A 48 5.79 33.74 -9.36
CA GLY A 48 6.49 34.00 -8.09
C GLY A 48 6.12 33.05 -6.94
N ILE A 49 5.34 31.99 -7.20
CA ILE A 49 5.00 30.99 -6.18
C ILE A 49 6.18 30.01 -6.01
N TYR A 50 6.64 29.79 -4.79
CA TYR A 50 7.77 28.92 -4.49
C TYR A 50 7.43 27.90 -3.40
N THR A 51 8.15 26.78 -3.36
CA THR A 51 8.01 25.74 -2.33
C THR A 51 8.28 26.33 -0.94
N THR A 52 7.52 25.92 0.08
CA THR A 52 7.46 26.49 1.45
C THR A 52 6.71 27.82 1.59
N MET A 53 6.24 28.43 0.49
CA MET A 53 5.37 29.61 0.58
C MET A 53 4.06 29.27 1.30
N PRO A 54 3.57 30.11 2.23
CA PRO A 54 2.24 29.93 2.83
C PRO A 54 1.14 29.94 1.75
N THR A 55 0.22 28.96 1.79
CA THR A 55 -0.84 28.82 0.78
C THR A 55 -1.69 30.09 0.64
N ALA A 56 -1.96 30.78 1.75
CA ALA A 56 -2.67 32.06 1.75
C ALA A 56 -1.94 33.15 0.95
N ARG A 57 -0.61 33.21 1.04
CA ARG A 57 0.21 34.14 0.26
C ARG A 57 0.23 33.73 -1.22
N ALA A 58 0.35 32.43 -1.51
CA ALA A 58 0.31 31.91 -2.88
C ALA A 58 -1.00 32.26 -3.60
N ARG A 59 -2.15 32.14 -2.90
CA ARG A 59 -3.47 32.54 -3.42
C ARG A 59 -3.62 34.05 -3.61
N LYS A 60 -2.96 34.87 -2.79
CA LYS A 60 -2.92 36.33 -3.00
C LYS A 60 -2.12 36.69 -4.25
N LEU A 61 -1.00 36.01 -4.50
CA LEU A 61 -0.18 36.22 -5.71
C LEU A 61 -0.88 35.71 -6.98
N CYS A 62 -1.57 34.58 -6.90
CA CYS A 62 -2.35 34.02 -8.01
C CYS A 62 -3.74 33.61 -7.52
N PRO A 63 -4.77 34.46 -7.70
CA PRO A 63 -6.14 34.13 -7.34
C PRO A 63 -6.69 32.89 -8.09
N LYS A 64 -6.17 32.62 -9.29
CA LYS A 64 -6.52 31.46 -10.12
C LYS A 64 -5.72 30.18 -9.76
N LEU A 65 -4.92 30.19 -8.69
CA LEU A 65 -4.10 29.06 -8.27
C LEU A 65 -4.97 27.86 -7.89
N ILE A 66 -4.72 26.73 -8.54
CA ILE A 66 -5.34 25.45 -8.19
C ILE A 66 -4.50 24.81 -7.10
N VAL A 67 -5.06 24.64 -5.91
CA VAL A 67 -4.38 23.98 -4.79
C VAL A 67 -4.95 22.57 -4.62
N VAL A 68 -4.10 21.57 -4.74
CA VAL A 68 -4.45 20.15 -4.65
C VAL A 68 -3.88 19.58 -3.33
N PRO A 69 -4.65 18.79 -2.55
CA PRO A 69 -4.13 18.10 -1.39
C PRO A 69 -3.08 17.06 -1.80
N GLY A 70 -2.07 16.86 -0.95
CA GLY A 70 -1.00 15.89 -1.22
C GLY A 70 -1.45 14.44 -1.11
N ASP A 71 -1.17 13.63 -2.13
CA ASP A 71 -1.43 12.19 -2.20
C ASP A 71 -0.11 11.40 -2.21
N PHE A 72 0.41 11.11 -1.02
CA PHE A 72 1.74 10.53 -0.85
C PHE A 72 1.86 9.09 -1.35
N GLU A 73 0.79 8.30 -1.30
CA GLU A 73 0.80 6.94 -1.86
C GLU A 73 0.99 6.99 -3.39
N LYS A 74 0.28 7.90 -4.05
CA LYS A 74 0.48 8.16 -5.49
C LYS A 74 1.90 8.65 -5.78
N TYR A 75 2.43 9.58 -5.00
CA TYR A 75 3.79 10.09 -5.19
C TYR A 75 4.85 8.99 -5.01
N GLU A 76 4.71 8.13 -4.02
CA GLU A 76 5.62 6.99 -3.81
C GLU A 76 5.56 6.01 -4.97
N ARG A 77 4.36 5.75 -5.52
CA ARG A 77 4.22 4.89 -6.71
C ARG A 77 4.93 5.49 -7.92
N PHE A 78 4.76 6.78 -8.19
CA PHE A 78 5.45 7.45 -9.30
C PHE A 78 6.96 7.47 -9.10
N SER A 79 7.43 7.68 -7.88
CA SER A 79 8.86 7.64 -7.53
C SER A 79 9.48 6.27 -7.84
N ARG A 80 8.86 5.18 -7.37
CA ARG A 80 9.33 3.82 -7.65
C ARG A 80 9.39 3.52 -9.15
N LEU A 81 8.37 3.92 -9.90
CA LEU A 81 8.34 3.75 -11.35
C LEU A 81 9.38 4.61 -12.08
N MET A 82 9.70 5.79 -11.55
CA MET A 82 10.70 6.68 -12.12
C MET A 82 12.11 6.11 -11.93
N PHE A 83 12.46 5.72 -10.70
CA PHE A 83 13.76 5.12 -10.43
C PHE A 83 13.90 3.71 -11.03
N SER A 84 12.80 3.00 -11.30
CA SER A 84 12.86 1.67 -11.94
C SER A 84 13.58 1.68 -13.28
N TYR A 85 13.57 2.80 -14.02
CA TYR A 85 14.27 2.90 -15.31
C TYR A 85 15.80 2.89 -15.18
N ALA A 86 16.35 3.33 -14.05
CA ALA A 86 17.79 3.28 -13.83
C ALA A 86 18.28 1.83 -13.66
N PHE A 87 17.45 0.95 -13.09
CA PHE A 87 17.79 -0.46 -12.85
C PHE A 87 17.99 -1.27 -14.13
N ASP A 88 17.46 -0.80 -15.27
CA ASP A 88 17.75 -1.41 -16.58
C ASP A 88 19.22 -1.27 -17.00
N PHE A 89 19.94 -0.29 -16.42
CA PHE A 89 21.32 0.04 -16.78
C PHE A 89 22.33 -0.27 -15.68
N THR A 90 21.92 -0.17 -14.41
CA THR A 90 22.80 -0.40 -13.25
C THR A 90 22.00 -0.79 -12.01
N PRO A 91 22.48 -1.73 -11.18
CA PRO A 91 21.87 -2.00 -9.88
C PRO A 91 22.24 -0.92 -8.84
N ASP A 92 23.27 -0.12 -9.13
CA ASP A 92 23.86 0.83 -8.20
C ASP A 92 23.03 2.12 -8.19
N VAL A 93 21.81 2.04 -7.66
CA VAL A 93 20.83 3.13 -7.63
C VAL A 93 20.54 3.52 -6.18
N GLU A 94 20.92 4.75 -5.82
CA GLU A 94 20.65 5.36 -4.52
C GLU A 94 19.47 6.32 -4.62
N ILE A 95 18.38 6.00 -3.93
CA ILE A 95 17.22 6.89 -3.82
C ILE A 95 17.42 7.81 -2.62
N SER A 96 17.74 9.08 -2.87
CA SER A 96 17.98 10.08 -1.82
C SER A 96 16.69 10.68 -1.27
N SER A 97 15.73 10.93 -2.14
CA SER A 97 14.38 11.39 -1.81
C SER A 97 13.35 10.74 -2.74
N ILE A 98 12.08 11.09 -2.55
CA ILE A 98 11.01 10.61 -3.43
C ILE A 98 11.15 11.11 -4.88
N ASP A 99 11.84 12.23 -5.09
CA ASP A 99 12.00 12.91 -6.37
C ASP A 99 13.44 12.97 -6.89
N GLU A 100 14.46 12.64 -6.07
CA GLU A 100 15.86 12.72 -6.46
C GLU A 100 16.69 11.51 -6.03
N GLY A 101 17.68 11.14 -6.83
CA GLY A 101 18.55 10.01 -6.57
C GLY A 101 19.77 9.97 -7.48
N TYR A 102 20.69 9.05 -7.19
CA TYR A 102 21.92 8.84 -7.92
C TYR A 102 21.96 7.44 -8.49
N PHE A 103 22.61 7.27 -9.63
CA PHE A 103 22.98 5.95 -10.10
C PHE A 103 24.36 5.94 -10.76
N ASP A 104 25.13 4.88 -10.53
CA ASP A 104 26.48 4.75 -11.06
C ASP A 104 26.49 3.95 -12.36
N LEU A 105 27.01 4.56 -13.43
CA LEU A 105 27.17 3.94 -14.74
C LEU A 105 28.60 3.44 -15.00
N GLY A 106 29.46 3.38 -13.99
CA GLY A 106 30.84 2.87 -14.12
C GLY A 106 30.94 1.45 -14.67
N GLY A 107 29.96 0.59 -14.37
CA GLY A 107 29.86 -0.78 -14.91
C GLY A 107 29.28 -0.86 -16.33
N ASN A 108 28.61 0.19 -16.82
CA ASN A 108 27.96 0.19 -18.13
C ASN A 108 28.97 0.53 -19.24
N ARG A 109 29.41 -0.49 -19.99
CA ARG A 109 30.36 -0.34 -21.11
C ARG A 109 29.71 -0.21 -22.49
N ARG A 110 28.39 -0.31 -22.59
CA ARG A 110 27.69 -0.37 -23.89
C ARG A 110 27.32 1.00 -24.45
N ARG A 111 27.00 1.95 -23.57
CA ARG A 111 26.53 3.28 -23.95
C ARG A 111 27.20 4.35 -23.10
N PRO A 112 27.50 5.53 -23.68
CA PRO A 112 27.99 6.65 -22.92
C PRO A 112 26.95 7.13 -21.89
N PRO A 113 27.37 7.64 -20.72
CA PRO A 113 26.47 8.09 -19.65
C PRO A 113 25.41 9.10 -20.09
N GLY A 114 25.77 10.07 -20.94
CA GLY A 114 24.82 11.05 -21.47
C GLY A 114 23.68 10.44 -22.30
N GLU A 115 23.98 9.43 -23.13
CA GLU A 115 22.94 8.72 -23.90
C GLU A 115 22.01 7.91 -22.99
N VAL A 116 22.55 7.27 -21.95
CA VAL A 116 21.75 6.53 -20.97
C VAL A 116 20.78 7.45 -20.24
N ALA A 117 21.27 8.59 -19.76
CA ALA A 117 20.46 9.62 -19.12
C ALA A 117 19.33 10.07 -20.07
N GLU A 118 19.66 10.43 -21.32
CA GLU A 118 18.65 10.84 -22.31
C GLU A 118 17.56 9.77 -22.55
N ILE A 119 17.95 8.50 -22.62
CA ILE A 119 17.00 7.37 -22.77
C ILE A 119 16.08 7.28 -21.55
N ILE A 120 16.62 7.38 -20.33
CA ILE A 120 15.84 7.34 -19.09
C ILE A 120 14.87 8.53 -19.04
N ALA A 121 15.35 9.74 -19.26
CA ALA A 121 14.53 10.94 -19.28
C ALA A 121 13.40 10.87 -20.32
N ARG A 122 13.67 10.31 -21.50
CA ARG A 122 12.66 10.10 -22.55
C ARG A 122 11.63 9.06 -22.13
N ALA A 123 12.07 7.92 -21.60
CA ALA A 123 11.17 6.86 -21.13
C ALA A 123 10.24 7.33 -19.99
N ILE A 124 10.77 8.11 -19.04
CA ILE A 124 10.00 8.74 -17.96
C ILE A 124 8.97 9.70 -18.54
N ARG A 125 9.37 10.57 -19.46
CA ARG A 125 8.48 11.53 -20.11
C ARG A 125 7.35 10.85 -20.87
N ASP A 126 7.66 9.80 -21.62
CA ASP A 126 6.68 9.13 -22.47
C ASP A 126 5.73 8.26 -21.66
N SER A 127 6.23 7.57 -20.64
CA SER A 127 5.42 6.62 -19.85
C SER A 127 4.70 7.28 -18.67
N LEU A 128 5.40 8.13 -17.91
CA LEU A 128 4.89 8.73 -16.68
C LEU A 128 4.35 10.15 -16.90
N LYS A 129 4.61 10.76 -18.07
CA LYS A 129 4.18 12.13 -18.40
C LYS A 129 4.69 13.19 -17.41
N ILE A 130 5.82 12.91 -16.75
CA ILE A 130 6.57 13.86 -15.91
C ILE A 130 7.91 14.17 -16.57
N SER A 131 8.48 15.34 -16.30
CA SER A 131 9.84 15.68 -16.72
C SER A 131 10.83 15.44 -15.59
N VAL A 132 12.06 15.10 -15.96
CA VAL A 132 13.21 15.01 -15.07
C VAL A 132 14.33 15.86 -15.64
N SER A 133 15.15 16.41 -14.75
CA SER A 133 16.42 17.02 -15.09
C SER A 133 17.54 16.15 -14.53
N GLU A 134 18.54 15.89 -15.36
CA GLU A 134 19.60 14.96 -15.07
C GLU A 134 20.97 15.64 -15.20
N GLY A 135 21.89 15.25 -14.34
CA GLY A 135 23.26 15.74 -14.35
C GLY A 135 24.22 14.56 -14.34
N VAL A 136 25.15 14.55 -15.29
CA VAL A 136 26.18 13.53 -15.42
C VAL A 136 27.51 14.12 -14.98
N GLY A 137 28.22 13.46 -14.07
CA GLY A 137 29.49 13.93 -13.54
C GLY A 137 30.41 12.81 -13.07
N SER A 138 31.64 13.17 -12.73
CA SER A 138 32.64 12.23 -12.19
C SER A 138 32.31 11.75 -10.78
N ASN A 139 31.60 12.58 -9.99
CA ASN A 139 31.17 12.27 -8.63
C ASN A 139 29.76 12.83 -8.33
N LYS A 140 29.21 12.50 -7.15
CA LYS A 140 27.87 12.91 -6.73
C LYS A 140 27.67 14.42 -6.71
N LEU A 141 28.64 15.16 -6.16
CA LEU A 141 28.59 16.62 -6.10
C LEU A 141 28.37 17.24 -7.49
N ILE A 142 29.19 16.87 -8.47
CA ILE A 142 29.13 17.44 -9.82
C ILE A 142 27.83 17.06 -10.51
N ALA A 143 27.45 15.78 -10.45
CA ALA A 143 26.18 15.30 -10.99
C ALA A 143 24.99 16.07 -10.40
N GLN A 144 24.97 16.28 -9.08
CA GLN A 144 23.90 16.99 -8.39
C GLN A 144 23.82 18.46 -8.83
N VAL A 145 24.94 19.18 -8.88
CA VAL A 145 24.97 20.59 -9.32
C VAL A 145 24.53 20.70 -10.78
N ALA A 146 25.04 19.82 -11.66
CA ALA A 146 24.70 19.79 -13.07
C ALA A 146 23.18 19.62 -13.30
N SER A 147 22.53 18.68 -12.60
CA SER A 147 21.09 18.43 -12.75
C SER A 147 20.21 19.61 -12.33
N LYS A 148 20.67 20.43 -11.37
CA LYS A 148 19.87 21.51 -10.76
C LYS A 148 20.06 22.86 -11.47
N LEU A 149 21.14 23.04 -12.24
CA LEU A 149 21.55 24.34 -12.78
C LEU A 149 20.58 24.93 -13.81
N ARG A 150 20.02 24.11 -14.71
CA ARG A 150 19.19 24.57 -15.85
C ARG A 150 17.78 23.96 -15.90
N LYS A 151 17.21 23.61 -14.75
CA LYS A 151 15.83 23.07 -14.69
C LYS A 151 14.80 24.02 -15.35
N PRO A 152 13.73 23.49 -16.00
CA PRO A 152 13.33 22.08 -16.12
C PRO A 152 13.85 21.34 -17.37
N ALA A 153 13.68 20.02 -17.36
CA ALA A 153 13.91 19.09 -18.46
C ALA A 153 15.31 19.19 -19.10
N ALA A 154 16.32 19.46 -18.28
CA ALA A 154 17.68 19.67 -18.72
C ALA A 154 18.56 18.44 -18.47
N LEU A 155 19.47 18.17 -19.41
CA LEU A 155 20.56 17.21 -19.25
C LEU A 155 21.88 18.00 -19.36
N ILE A 156 22.73 17.93 -18.34
CA ILE A 156 24.06 18.53 -18.35
C ILE A 156 25.09 17.45 -18.04
N GLU A 157 26.04 17.28 -18.95
CA GLU A 157 27.20 16.39 -18.76
C GLU A 157 28.45 17.22 -18.50
N VAL A 158 29.13 16.93 -17.40
CA VAL A 158 30.41 17.53 -17.03
C VAL A 158 31.49 16.45 -17.18
N PRO A 159 32.42 16.61 -18.15
CA PRO A 159 33.52 15.67 -18.34
C PRO A 159 34.41 15.55 -17.10
N ALA A 160 34.98 14.37 -16.88
CA ALA A 160 35.96 14.16 -15.82
C ALA A 160 37.22 15.03 -16.06
N GLY A 161 37.69 15.72 -15.03
CA GLY A 161 38.80 16.68 -15.10
C GLY A 161 38.36 18.14 -15.27
N GLU A 162 37.10 18.41 -15.64
CA GLU A 162 36.56 19.77 -15.77
C GLU A 162 35.78 20.25 -14.54
N GLU A 163 35.80 19.50 -13.44
CA GLU A 163 34.96 19.73 -12.26
C GLU A 163 35.16 21.13 -11.66
N LYS A 164 36.43 21.52 -11.46
CA LYS A 164 36.76 22.84 -10.91
C LYS A 164 36.34 23.97 -11.84
N THR A 165 36.61 23.82 -13.13
CA THR A 165 36.26 24.82 -14.14
C THR A 165 34.75 25.03 -14.21
N PHE A 166 33.98 23.94 -14.11
CA PHE A 166 32.52 23.97 -14.05
C PHE A 166 31.99 24.66 -12.79
N LEU A 167 32.58 24.38 -11.61
CA LEU A 167 32.11 24.92 -10.34
C LEU A 167 32.53 26.37 -10.08
N ASN A 168 33.75 26.76 -10.43
CA ASN A 168 34.35 28.06 -10.12
C ASN A 168 33.44 29.29 -10.41
N PRO A 169 32.75 29.39 -11.55
CA PRO A 169 31.92 30.55 -11.87
C PRO A 169 30.54 30.54 -11.17
N LEU A 170 30.20 29.49 -10.42
CA LEU A 170 28.91 29.39 -9.73
C LEU A 170 28.98 30.06 -8.36
N GLU A 171 27.82 30.48 -7.86
CA GLU A 171 27.69 31.03 -6.51
C GLU A 171 27.74 29.93 -5.44
N ASN A 172 28.19 30.27 -4.23
CA ASN A 172 28.37 29.36 -3.11
C ASN A 172 27.12 28.54 -2.72
N ARG A 173 25.91 29.06 -2.98
CA ARG A 173 24.62 28.38 -2.72
C ARG A 173 24.43 27.08 -3.49
N TRP A 174 25.21 26.84 -4.53
CA TRP A 174 25.20 25.58 -5.29
C TRP A 174 25.95 24.45 -4.58
N LEU A 175 26.83 24.77 -3.62
CA LEU A 175 27.53 23.76 -2.85
C LEU A 175 26.59 23.09 -1.82
N PRO A 176 26.55 21.75 -1.76
CA PRO A 176 25.84 21.03 -0.72
C PRO A 176 26.29 21.48 0.68
N GLY A 177 25.32 21.74 1.56
CA GLY A 177 25.57 22.26 2.92
C GLY A 177 25.50 23.78 3.05
N VAL A 178 25.49 24.54 1.95
CA VAL A 178 25.36 26.00 1.98
C VAL A 178 23.89 26.42 1.88
N GLY A 179 23.21 26.52 3.03
CA GLY A 179 21.85 27.07 3.12
C GLY A 179 21.79 28.60 3.01
N PRO A 180 20.59 29.22 2.97
CA PRO A 180 20.44 30.68 2.81
C PRO A 180 21.19 31.52 3.85
N ARG A 181 21.26 31.05 5.11
CA ARG A 181 22.01 31.75 6.17
C ARG A 181 23.53 31.66 5.95
N ALA A 182 24.04 30.46 5.71
CA ALA A 182 25.46 30.24 5.43
C ALA A 182 25.92 30.99 4.17
N ALA A 183 25.07 31.06 3.13
CA ALA A 183 25.36 31.84 1.93
C ALA A 183 25.52 33.34 2.24
N ILE A 184 24.68 33.91 3.11
CA ILE A 184 24.79 35.33 3.52
C ILE A 184 26.09 35.57 4.30
N GLU A 185 26.45 34.67 5.22
CA GLU A 185 27.69 34.76 6.00
C GLU A 185 28.93 34.68 5.09
N LEU A 186 28.98 33.70 4.19
CA LEU A 186 30.05 33.56 3.20
C LEU A 186 30.13 34.77 2.26
N ASN A 187 28.99 35.29 1.79
CA ASN A 187 28.94 36.48 0.95
C ASN A 187 29.48 37.71 1.68
N SER A 188 29.15 37.86 2.96
CA SER A 188 29.66 38.95 3.81
C SER A 188 31.18 38.86 4.02
N ALA A 189 31.73 37.64 3.98
CA ALA A 189 33.18 37.39 4.00
C ALA A 189 33.85 37.51 2.61
N GLY A 190 33.12 37.95 1.57
CA GLY A 190 33.65 38.08 0.21
C GLY A 190 33.75 36.77 -0.58
N LEU A 191 33.22 35.67 -0.04
CA LEU A 191 33.26 34.32 -0.60
C LEU A 191 31.95 33.98 -1.35
N ARG A 192 31.56 34.82 -2.30
CA ARG A 192 30.33 34.65 -3.09
C ARG A 192 30.44 33.53 -4.12
N TRP A 193 31.59 33.41 -4.77
CA TRP A 193 31.84 32.46 -5.85
C TRP A 193 32.56 31.22 -5.34
N ILE A 194 32.24 30.06 -5.90
CA ILE A 194 32.86 28.79 -5.49
C ILE A 194 34.38 28.84 -5.72
N GLY A 195 34.84 29.47 -6.79
CA GLY A 195 36.28 29.62 -7.05
C GLY A 195 37.03 30.39 -5.96
N GLN A 196 36.37 31.33 -5.27
CA GLN A 196 36.95 32.05 -4.14
C GLN A 196 37.11 31.14 -2.92
N ILE A 197 36.11 30.30 -2.65
CA ILE A 197 36.16 29.31 -1.57
C ILE A 197 37.26 28.28 -1.85
N ALA A 198 37.36 27.80 -3.10
CA ALA A 198 38.37 26.83 -3.51
C ALA A 198 39.80 27.36 -3.32
N ALA A 199 40.02 28.66 -3.54
CA ALA A 199 41.30 29.34 -3.36
C ALA A 199 41.62 29.71 -1.90
N THR A 200 40.66 29.61 -0.98
CA THR A 200 40.85 29.99 0.43
C THR A 200 41.37 28.79 1.24
N PRO A 201 42.49 28.92 1.98
CA PRO A 201 42.99 27.85 2.85
C PRO A 201 41.94 27.40 3.89
N PRO A 202 41.83 26.09 4.19
CA PRO A 202 40.84 25.56 5.14
C PRO A 202 40.91 26.20 6.53
N GLU A 203 42.10 26.61 6.98
CA GLU A 203 42.33 27.23 8.28
C GLU A 203 41.63 28.60 8.38
N ILE A 204 41.67 29.37 7.30
CA ILE A 204 40.98 30.67 7.21
C ILE A 204 39.49 30.45 7.02
N LEU A 205 39.11 29.49 6.17
CA LEU A 205 37.70 29.17 5.92
C LEU A 205 36.98 28.71 7.19
N SER A 206 37.69 28.10 8.13
CA SER A 206 37.16 27.66 9.43
C SER A 206 36.66 28.81 10.31
N VAL A 207 37.16 30.03 10.10
CA VAL A 207 36.68 31.23 10.81
C VAL A 207 35.24 31.55 10.44
N VAL A 208 34.84 31.30 9.19
CA VAL A 208 33.51 31.62 8.67
C VAL A 208 32.60 30.38 8.66
N ALA A 209 33.10 29.22 8.25
CA ALA A 209 32.32 28.00 8.06
C ALA A 209 32.45 26.99 9.23
N GLY A 210 33.23 27.31 10.26
CA GLY A 210 33.45 26.45 11.43
C GLY A 210 33.96 25.06 11.04
N ASN A 211 33.47 24.04 11.75
CA ASN A 211 33.87 22.64 11.55
C ASN A 211 33.56 22.08 10.16
N GLY A 212 32.69 22.73 9.38
CA GLY A 212 32.34 22.32 8.01
C GLY A 212 33.35 22.77 6.96
N ALA A 213 34.31 23.64 7.31
CA ALA A 213 35.25 24.23 6.36
C ALA A 213 36.06 23.22 5.53
N PRO A 214 36.64 22.14 6.11
CA PRO A 214 37.40 21.18 5.31
C PRO A 214 36.57 20.51 4.22
N GLN A 215 35.32 20.16 4.53
CA GLN A 215 34.41 19.55 3.56
C GLN A 215 33.96 20.56 2.50
N LEU A 216 33.62 21.79 2.91
CA LEU A 216 33.24 22.86 1.99
C LEU A 216 34.36 23.17 1.00
N TRP A 217 35.62 23.20 1.47
CA TRP A 217 36.79 23.42 0.63
C TRP A 217 37.01 22.27 -0.37
N ARG A 218 36.85 21.00 0.04
CA ARG A 218 36.91 19.84 -0.87
C ARG A 218 35.85 19.94 -1.95
N PHE A 219 34.61 20.25 -1.58
CA PHE A 219 33.51 20.43 -2.54
C PHE A 219 33.75 21.59 -3.48
N ALA A 220 34.26 22.73 -3.00
CA ALA A 220 34.63 23.84 -3.87
C ALA A 220 35.71 23.47 -4.89
N ASN A 221 36.58 22.51 -4.55
CA ASN A 221 37.60 21.95 -5.43
C ASN A 221 37.09 20.76 -6.29
N GLY A 222 35.78 20.47 -6.30
CA GLY A 222 35.20 19.37 -7.07
C GLY A 222 35.52 17.98 -6.54
N VAL A 223 36.05 17.86 -5.31
CA VAL A 223 36.45 16.59 -4.70
C VAL A 223 35.33 16.06 -3.81
N ASP A 224 34.76 14.91 -4.20
CA ASP A 224 33.75 14.18 -3.45
C ASP A 224 33.94 12.67 -3.63
N ASP A 225 34.39 11.99 -2.57
CA ASP A 225 34.73 10.56 -2.58
C ASP A 225 33.56 9.67 -2.10
N ARG A 226 32.37 10.26 -1.88
CA ARG A 226 31.21 9.51 -1.40
C ARG A 226 30.71 8.55 -2.50
N PRO A 227 30.65 7.23 -2.24
CA PRO A 227 30.13 6.28 -3.21
C PRO A 227 28.61 6.40 -3.34
N VAL A 228 28.05 5.90 -4.44
CA VAL A 228 26.61 5.60 -4.55
C VAL A 228 26.33 4.38 -3.67
N VAL A 229 25.36 4.52 -2.76
CA VAL A 229 24.96 3.53 -1.76
C VAL A 229 23.52 3.11 -2.05
N PRO A 230 23.31 1.94 -2.69
CA PRO A 230 21.98 1.53 -3.13
C PRO A 230 20.99 1.31 -1.99
N GLU A 231 21.47 0.85 -0.83
CA GLU A 231 20.64 0.64 0.34
C GLU A 231 20.65 1.87 1.25
N PRO A 232 19.48 2.47 1.56
CA PRO A 232 19.43 3.56 2.50
C PRO A 232 19.89 3.08 3.88
N PRO A 233 20.66 3.90 4.63
CA PRO A 233 21.07 3.53 5.97
C PRO A 233 19.85 3.37 6.87
N ASP A 234 19.97 2.50 7.87
CA ASP A 234 18.93 2.26 8.85
C ASP A 234 18.40 3.55 9.49
N ALA A 235 17.08 3.60 9.67
CA ALA A 235 16.40 4.76 10.22
C ALA A 235 16.88 5.06 11.65
N LYS A 236 17.53 6.21 11.83
CA LYS A 236 18.04 6.66 13.15
C LYS A 236 16.94 7.18 14.08
N SER A 237 15.78 7.56 13.55
CA SER A 237 14.63 8.02 14.34
C SER A 237 13.34 8.00 13.52
N TYR A 238 12.20 7.90 14.20
CA TYR A 238 10.86 7.94 13.60
C TYR A 238 10.11 9.15 14.18
N GLY A 239 9.65 10.07 13.33
CA GLY A 239 8.97 11.29 13.77
C GLY A 239 7.67 11.54 13.04
N ARG A 240 6.65 12.01 13.75
CA ARG A 240 5.41 12.52 13.17
C ARG A 240 5.00 13.80 13.87
N GLN A 241 4.41 14.71 13.10
CA GLN A 241 3.92 15.98 13.61
C GLN A 241 2.61 16.33 12.91
N GLU A 242 1.76 17.09 13.59
CA GLU A 242 0.51 17.58 13.05
C GLU A 242 0.30 19.03 13.47
N THR A 243 0.07 19.88 12.48
CA THR A 243 -0.35 21.27 12.70
C THR A 243 -1.87 21.30 12.64
N PHE A 244 -2.51 21.78 13.69
CA PHE A 244 -3.96 21.84 13.75
C PHE A 244 -4.51 22.99 12.88
N GLU A 245 -5.71 22.81 12.33
CA GLU A 245 -6.40 23.85 11.56
C GLU A 245 -6.77 25.07 12.42
N GLN A 246 -7.13 24.82 13.67
CA GLN A 246 -7.41 25.82 14.69
C GLN A 246 -6.57 25.50 15.93
N ASP A 247 -6.13 26.52 16.64
CA ASP A 247 -5.29 26.33 17.83
C ASP A 247 -6.13 25.64 18.92
N VAL A 248 -5.55 24.66 19.61
CA VAL A 248 -6.28 23.74 20.49
C VAL A 248 -5.85 23.90 21.94
N THR A 249 -6.83 23.86 22.85
CA THR A 249 -6.63 23.88 24.32
C THR A 249 -7.16 22.61 25.00
N ASP A 250 -7.74 21.67 24.27
CA ASP A 250 -8.26 20.41 24.82
C ASP A 250 -7.12 19.37 24.97
N GLU A 251 -6.71 19.13 26.22
CA GLU A 251 -5.68 18.14 26.57
C GLU A 251 -6.05 16.73 26.14
N ALA A 252 -7.32 16.33 26.28
CA ALA A 252 -7.77 14.98 25.91
C ALA A 252 -7.66 14.77 24.40
N PHE A 253 -8.00 15.80 23.62
CA PHE A 253 -7.85 15.79 22.17
C PHE A 253 -6.38 15.69 21.74
N ILE A 254 -5.51 16.50 22.34
CA ILE A 254 -4.08 16.49 22.05
C ILE A 254 -3.48 15.13 22.39
N LEU A 255 -3.81 14.56 23.56
CA LEU A 255 -3.31 13.26 23.98
C LEU A 255 -3.81 12.13 23.06
N ALA A 256 -5.07 12.16 22.63
CA ALA A 256 -5.60 11.20 21.65
C ALA A 256 -4.86 11.29 20.31
N THR A 257 -4.57 12.51 19.85
CA THR A 257 -3.80 12.75 18.62
C THR A 257 -2.36 12.20 18.75
N LEU A 258 -1.68 12.46 19.87
CA LEU A 258 -0.34 11.92 20.15
C LEU A 258 -0.32 10.37 20.18
N ARG A 259 -1.37 9.74 20.73
CA ARG A 259 -1.52 8.27 20.72
C ARG A 259 -1.71 7.74 19.30
N GLN A 260 -2.56 8.38 18.50
CA GLN A 260 -2.73 8.03 17.10
C GLN A 260 -1.42 8.17 16.31
N MET A 261 -0.63 9.22 16.54
CA MET A 261 0.69 9.36 15.91
C MET A 261 1.64 8.24 16.35
N THR A 262 1.66 7.93 17.64
CA THR A 262 2.47 6.83 18.20
C THR A 262 2.12 5.49 17.56
N ASP A 263 0.84 5.20 17.33
CA ASP A 263 0.42 3.99 16.63
C ASP A 263 1.00 3.87 15.23
N ARG A 264 1.04 4.99 14.50
CA ARG A 264 1.60 5.04 13.15
C ARG A 264 3.11 4.84 13.17
N LEU A 265 3.79 5.49 14.11
CA LEU A 265 5.24 5.40 14.25
C LEU A 265 5.69 4.00 14.69
N MET A 266 4.98 3.39 15.64
CA MET A 266 5.31 2.06 16.14
C MET A 266 5.04 0.97 15.11
N ALA A 267 3.94 1.06 14.36
CA ALA A 267 3.70 0.13 13.25
C ALA A 267 4.80 0.21 12.18
N LYS A 268 5.28 1.43 11.87
CA LYS A 268 6.42 1.62 10.95
C LYS A 268 7.71 1.03 11.51
N ALA A 269 8.08 1.37 12.74
CA ALA A 269 9.28 0.83 13.39
C ALA A 269 9.28 -0.71 13.44
N ARG A 270 8.12 -1.33 13.70
CA ARG A 270 7.97 -2.80 13.65
C ARG A 270 8.08 -3.37 12.25
N GLY A 271 7.52 -2.70 11.23
CA GLY A 271 7.70 -3.07 9.83
C GLY A 271 9.17 -3.11 9.42
N ASP A 272 9.95 -2.16 9.94
CA ASP A 272 11.41 -2.06 9.75
C ASP A 272 12.20 -2.99 10.70
N ARG A 273 11.51 -3.84 11.48
CA ARG A 273 12.06 -4.76 12.50
C ARG A 273 12.94 -4.06 13.55
N LYS A 274 12.60 -2.83 13.91
CA LYS A 274 13.31 -2.04 14.91
C LYS A 274 12.52 -1.90 16.22
N SER A 275 13.24 -1.62 17.29
CA SER A 275 12.70 -1.17 18.58
C SER A 275 13.26 0.21 18.94
N VAL A 276 12.56 0.93 19.83
CA VAL A 276 12.93 2.31 20.20
C VAL A 276 12.98 2.46 21.72
N ARG A 277 13.85 3.34 22.20
CA ARG A 277 14.00 3.56 23.65
C ARG A 277 13.56 4.93 24.11
N THR A 278 13.77 5.97 23.30
CA THR A 278 13.52 7.35 23.69
C THR A 278 12.30 7.91 23.00
N VAL A 279 11.39 8.50 23.77
CA VAL A 279 10.19 9.19 23.29
C VAL A 279 10.35 10.67 23.56
N THR A 280 10.16 11.49 22.52
CA THR A 280 10.16 12.96 22.61
C THR A 280 8.81 13.49 22.17
N VAL A 281 8.19 14.32 23.01
CA VAL A 281 7.00 15.11 22.65
C VAL A 281 7.44 16.54 22.44
N LYS A 282 7.10 17.11 21.28
CA LYS A 282 7.30 18.53 20.97
C LYS A 282 5.96 19.19 20.75
N ILE A 283 5.78 20.37 21.33
CA ILE A 283 4.63 21.25 21.11
C ILE A 283 5.10 22.56 20.51
N ARG A 284 4.23 23.22 19.75
CA ARG A 284 4.41 24.58 19.28
C ARG A 284 3.18 25.40 19.64
N TYR A 285 3.39 26.55 20.27
CA TYR A 285 2.36 27.50 20.64
C TYR A 285 1.88 28.32 19.43
N ASN A 286 0.83 29.12 19.61
CA ASN A 286 0.29 30.00 18.56
C ASN A 286 1.27 31.10 18.13
N ASP A 287 2.16 31.54 19.02
CA ASP A 287 3.26 32.49 18.79
C ASP A 287 4.50 31.87 18.12
N MET A 288 4.40 30.60 17.70
CA MET A 288 5.46 29.80 17.07
C MET A 288 6.61 29.40 17.99
N GLU A 289 6.55 29.70 19.29
CA GLU A 289 7.51 29.18 20.26
C GLU A 289 7.36 27.65 20.40
N GLU A 290 8.48 26.94 20.51
CA GLU A 290 8.52 25.49 20.61
C GLU A 290 9.03 25.03 21.98
N CYS A 291 8.40 24.01 22.53
CA CYS A 291 8.87 23.32 23.73
C CYS A 291 8.90 21.81 23.49
N SER A 292 9.97 21.15 23.90
CA SER A 292 10.10 19.68 23.80
C SER A 292 10.53 19.05 25.10
N ARG A 293 10.03 17.84 25.36
CA ARG A 293 10.45 16.98 26.47
C ARG A 293 10.68 15.57 25.97
N SER A 294 11.69 14.91 26.50
CA SER A 294 12.06 13.55 26.14
C SER A 294 12.24 12.68 27.38
N VAL A 295 11.94 11.39 27.25
CA VAL A 295 12.25 10.37 28.25
C VAL A 295 12.80 9.13 27.56
N SER A 296 13.82 8.53 28.16
CA SER A 296 14.35 7.23 27.74
C SER A 296 13.78 6.16 28.65
N LEU A 297 13.15 5.15 28.08
CA LEU A 297 12.68 3.98 28.80
C LEU A 297 13.89 3.16 29.30
N GLU A 298 13.70 2.38 30.36
CA GLU A 298 14.73 1.48 30.89
C GLU A 298 15.18 0.50 29.81
N GLU A 299 14.20 -0.15 29.17
CA GLU A 299 14.40 -1.09 28.06
C GLU A 299 13.88 -0.54 26.73
N PRO A 300 14.46 -0.95 25.59
CA PRO A 300 13.86 -0.72 24.27
C PRO A 300 12.48 -1.39 24.16
N THR A 301 11.56 -0.74 23.45
CA THR A 301 10.22 -1.27 23.21
C THR A 301 9.82 -1.15 21.75
N HIS A 302 8.98 -2.08 21.32
CA HIS A 302 8.28 -2.08 20.03
C HIS A 302 6.76 -1.98 20.23
N LEU A 303 6.30 -1.74 21.46
CA LEU A 303 4.89 -1.68 21.84
C LEU A 303 4.44 -0.24 22.08
N GLU A 304 3.38 0.18 21.40
CA GLU A 304 2.78 1.50 21.62
C GLU A 304 2.22 1.67 23.04
N SER A 305 1.82 0.59 23.72
CA SER A 305 1.30 0.64 25.08
C SER A 305 2.30 1.18 26.09
N ASP A 306 3.58 0.87 25.89
CA ASP A 306 4.66 1.28 26.79
C ASP A 306 4.91 2.80 26.63
N VAL A 307 4.72 3.31 25.41
CA VAL A 307 4.82 4.74 25.12
C VAL A 307 3.61 5.53 25.61
N TYR A 308 2.40 4.95 25.55
CA TYR A 308 1.20 5.64 26.04
C TYR A 308 1.29 6.03 27.52
N ALA A 309 2.00 5.25 28.33
CA ALA A 309 2.18 5.51 29.76
C ALA A 309 2.93 6.82 29.99
N VAL A 310 3.89 7.18 29.12
CA VAL A 310 4.73 8.37 29.30
C VAL A 310 4.22 9.60 28.54
N LEU A 311 3.37 9.44 27.51
CA LEU A 311 2.90 10.56 26.68
C LEU A 311 2.19 11.64 27.47
N GLY A 312 1.35 11.27 28.44
CA GLY A 312 0.58 12.22 29.26
C GLY A 312 1.50 13.11 30.10
N ASP A 313 2.49 12.51 30.74
CA ASP A 313 3.44 13.24 31.59
C ASP A 313 4.38 14.12 30.77
N LEU A 314 4.83 13.63 29.60
CA LEU A 314 5.63 14.43 28.67
C LEU A 314 4.85 15.63 28.14
N LEU A 315 3.57 15.45 27.81
CA LEU A 315 2.70 16.53 27.37
C LEU A 315 2.56 17.60 28.45
N LYS A 316 2.25 17.20 29.70
CA LYS A 316 2.12 18.14 30.83
C LYS A 316 3.43 18.89 31.12
N LYS A 317 4.57 18.20 31.03
CA LYS A 317 5.90 18.81 31.24
C LYS A 317 6.31 19.75 30.10
N ALA A 318 5.84 19.50 28.88
CA ALA A 318 6.10 20.36 27.73
C ALA A 318 5.16 21.56 27.72
N TRP A 319 3.89 21.35 28.06
CA TRP A 319 2.82 22.34 28.03
C TRP A 319 2.70 23.10 29.35
N THR A 320 3.66 23.98 29.60
CA THR A 320 3.74 24.78 30.82
C THR A 320 2.91 26.06 30.75
N ARG A 321 2.75 26.66 29.55
CA ARG A 321 2.00 27.90 29.35
C ARG A 321 0.53 27.58 29.10
N ARG A 322 -0.40 28.31 29.72
CA ARG A 322 -1.86 28.23 29.44
C ARG A 322 -2.24 28.92 28.12
N VAL A 323 -1.51 28.59 27.06
CA VAL A 323 -1.68 29.12 25.71
C VAL A 323 -2.09 27.97 24.80
N SER A 324 -2.94 28.25 23.81
CA SER A 324 -3.39 27.28 22.83
C SER A 324 -2.22 26.72 22.00
N LEU A 325 -2.27 25.43 21.71
CA LEU A 325 -1.27 24.74 20.90
C LEU A 325 -1.64 24.78 19.42
N ARG A 326 -0.64 25.05 18.58
CA ARG A 326 -0.77 25.06 17.12
C ARG A 326 -0.29 23.75 16.48
N LEU A 327 0.74 23.13 17.04
CA LEU A 327 1.31 21.87 16.53
C LEU A 327 1.74 20.98 17.68
N VAL A 328 1.56 19.67 17.48
CA VAL A 328 2.11 18.63 18.37
C VAL A 328 2.89 17.61 17.54
N SER A 329 3.90 17.00 18.15
CA SER A 329 4.78 16.03 17.49
C SER A 329 5.27 14.96 18.48
N VAL A 330 5.41 13.73 17.97
CA VAL A 330 6.08 12.61 18.63
C VAL A 330 7.29 12.23 17.80
N LYS A 331 8.45 12.09 18.45
CA LYS A 331 9.68 11.54 17.88
C LYS A 331 10.16 10.37 18.73
N LEU A 332 10.45 9.25 18.08
CA LEU A 332 11.06 8.05 18.65
C LEU A 332 12.52 7.98 18.20
N SER A 333 13.45 7.87 19.15
CA SER A 333 14.91 7.81 18.89
C SER A 333 15.58 6.76 19.77
N HIS A 334 16.90 6.57 19.58
CA HIS A 334 17.64 5.42 20.09
C HIS A 334 16.98 4.13 19.57
N VAL A 335 17.18 3.93 18.27
CA VAL A 335 16.63 2.81 17.50
C VAL A 335 17.59 1.64 17.60
N TYR A 336 17.05 0.45 17.88
CA TYR A 336 17.80 -0.79 18.02
C TYR A 336 17.29 -1.83 17.02
N ASP A 337 18.18 -2.71 16.59
CA ASP A 337 17.85 -3.81 15.70
C ASP A 337 17.12 -4.92 16.44
N GLY A 338 16.05 -5.41 15.83
CA GLY A 338 15.27 -6.51 16.36
C GLY A 338 14.14 -6.08 17.28
N VAL A 339 13.22 -7.02 17.44
CA VAL A 339 12.10 -6.93 18.37
C VAL A 339 12.64 -7.31 19.74
N PHE A 340 12.75 -6.34 20.64
CA PHE A 340 13.15 -6.60 22.02
C PHE A 340 12.12 -7.52 22.69
N ALA A 341 12.55 -8.73 23.06
CA ALA A 341 11.77 -9.69 23.83
C ALA A 341 12.37 -9.79 25.24
N PRO A 342 11.62 -9.40 26.29
CA PRO A 342 12.09 -9.62 27.65
C PRO A 342 12.14 -11.12 27.97
N GLU A 343 12.77 -11.44 29.10
CA GLU A 343 12.88 -12.79 29.69
C GLU A 343 11.54 -13.54 29.80
N LEU A 344 11.62 -14.85 30.10
CA LEU A 344 10.47 -15.75 30.25
C LEU A 344 9.33 -15.09 31.08
N PRO A 345 8.06 -15.16 30.62
CA PRO A 345 6.96 -14.44 31.25
C PRO A 345 6.47 -15.17 32.50
N LEU A 346 7.17 -14.99 33.62
CA LEU A 346 6.90 -15.67 34.89
C LEU A 346 5.81 -14.96 35.71
N ASP A 347 5.86 -13.63 35.78
CA ASP A 347 4.92 -12.81 36.54
C ASP A 347 3.71 -12.32 35.70
N PRO A 348 2.58 -11.93 36.32
CA PRO A 348 1.40 -11.44 35.59
C PRO A 348 1.62 -10.22 34.68
N PRO A 349 2.33 -9.14 35.09
CA PRO A 349 2.62 -8.02 34.19
C PRO A 349 3.44 -8.43 32.97
N THR A 350 4.47 -9.25 33.14
CA THR A 350 5.28 -9.76 32.01
C THR A 350 4.46 -10.64 31.08
N ARG A 351 3.54 -11.48 31.60
CA ARG A 351 2.58 -12.24 30.78
C ARG A 351 1.64 -11.34 29.99
N ALA A 352 1.10 -10.28 30.60
CA ALA A 352 0.23 -9.33 29.92
C ALA A 352 0.97 -8.59 28.79
N ARG A 353 2.22 -8.17 29.04
CA ARG A 353 3.11 -7.58 28.02
C ARG A 353 3.40 -8.56 26.88
N HIS A 354 3.72 -9.81 27.21
CA HIS A 354 3.98 -10.87 26.23
C HIS A 354 2.76 -11.15 25.34
N ASN A 355 1.55 -11.22 25.92
CA ASN A 355 0.31 -11.37 25.16
C ASN A 355 0.06 -10.19 24.20
N ARG A 356 0.36 -8.96 24.63
CA ARG A 356 0.28 -7.78 23.77
C ARG A 356 1.30 -7.84 22.63
N ALA A 357 2.53 -8.25 22.92
CA ALA A 357 3.57 -8.42 21.90
C ALA A 357 3.18 -9.44 20.82
N ARG A 358 2.44 -10.49 21.17
CA ARG A 358 1.87 -11.44 20.18
C ARG A 358 0.66 -10.88 19.42
N LEU A 359 -0.14 -10.04 20.06
CA LEU A 359 -1.35 -9.46 19.47
C LEU A 359 -1.04 -8.36 18.43
N VAL A 360 -0.03 -7.54 18.71
CA VAL A 360 0.29 -6.35 17.91
C VAL A 360 0.62 -6.67 16.44
N PRO A 361 1.45 -7.68 16.11
CA PRO A 361 1.69 -8.08 14.72
C PRO A 361 0.41 -8.49 13.98
N ALA A 362 -0.50 -9.21 14.64
CA ALA A 362 -1.78 -9.59 14.05
C ALA A 362 -2.68 -8.37 13.78
N ILE A 363 -2.66 -7.36 14.66
CA ILE A 363 -3.36 -6.09 14.43
C ILE A 363 -2.78 -5.36 13.21
N ASP A 364 -1.45 -5.30 13.12
CA ASP A 364 -0.77 -4.63 12.00
C ASP A 364 -1.07 -5.34 10.67
N GLU A 365 -1.08 -6.68 10.64
CA GLU A 365 -1.44 -7.49 9.47
C GLU A 365 -2.87 -7.21 8.99
N VAL A 366 -3.85 -7.20 9.91
CA VAL A 366 -5.25 -6.88 9.59
C VAL A 366 -5.36 -5.48 8.98
N ARG A 367 -4.64 -4.51 9.55
CA ARG A 367 -4.65 -3.11 9.07
C ARG A 367 -3.97 -2.95 7.72
N GLN A 368 -2.91 -3.70 7.44
CA GLN A 368 -2.25 -3.69 6.13
C GLN A 368 -3.14 -4.30 5.04
N ARG A 369 -3.87 -5.39 5.35
CA ARG A 369 -4.68 -6.11 4.37
C ARG A 369 -6.05 -5.49 4.09
N ILE A 370 -6.76 -5.06 5.14
CA ILE A 370 -8.16 -4.60 5.04
C ILE A 370 -8.25 -3.06 5.11
N GLY A 371 -7.19 -2.40 5.58
CA GLY A 371 -7.15 -0.97 5.83
C GLY A 371 -7.28 -0.63 7.31
N ARG A 372 -6.83 0.57 7.68
CA ARG A 372 -6.72 1.01 9.08
C ARG A 372 -8.08 1.11 9.78
N ASP A 373 -9.13 1.42 9.03
CA ASP A 373 -10.49 1.61 9.55
C ASP A 373 -11.17 0.29 9.93
N ALA A 374 -10.63 -0.85 9.50
CA ALA A 374 -11.16 -2.17 9.85
C ALA A 374 -10.98 -2.49 11.35
N LEU A 375 -9.90 -2.00 11.96
CA LEU A 375 -9.62 -2.19 13.39
C LEU A 375 -9.01 -0.92 14.00
N MET A 376 -9.87 -0.16 14.67
CA MET A 376 -9.55 1.12 15.28
C MET A 376 -9.40 0.99 16.81
N ARG A 377 -8.49 1.77 17.40
CA ARG A 377 -8.42 1.90 18.87
C ARG A 377 -9.48 2.89 19.35
N GLY A 378 -9.80 2.85 20.64
CA GLY A 378 -10.81 3.74 21.23
C GLY A 378 -10.53 5.23 21.00
N HIS A 379 -9.27 5.66 21.01
CA HIS A 379 -8.91 7.05 20.70
C HIS A 379 -9.09 7.41 19.22
N ASP A 380 -8.89 6.46 18.29
CA ASP A 380 -9.14 6.70 16.86
C ASP A 380 -10.64 6.89 16.60
N LEU A 381 -11.48 6.07 17.24
CA LEU A 381 -12.94 6.20 17.15
C LEU A 381 -13.42 7.52 17.74
N TRP A 382 -12.91 7.89 18.92
CA TRP A 382 -13.25 9.14 19.60
C TRP A 382 -12.85 10.39 18.80
N LEU A 383 -11.68 10.36 18.15
CA LEU A 383 -11.25 11.45 17.26
C LEU A 383 -12.20 11.57 16.05
N ARG A 384 -12.55 10.45 15.42
CA ARG A 384 -13.46 10.41 14.27
C ARG A 384 -14.86 10.94 14.60
N GLU A 385 -15.41 10.60 15.77
CA GLU A 385 -16.72 11.09 16.22
C GLU A 385 -16.76 12.62 16.45
N ARG A 386 -15.58 13.24 16.62
CA ARG A 386 -15.40 14.67 16.87
C ARG A 386 -14.91 15.45 15.64
N GLU A 387 -14.65 14.79 14.51
CA GLU A 387 -14.37 15.48 13.25
C GLU A 387 -15.58 16.35 12.84
N GLY A 388 -15.34 17.65 12.61
CA GLY A 388 -16.36 18.59 12.14
C GLY A 388 -17.33 19.17 13.19
N LYS A 389 -17.22 18.81 14.48
CA LYS A 389 -18.08 19.38 15.55
C LYS A 389 -17.41 20.57 16.27
N PRO A 390 -18.15 21.62 16.67
CA PRO A 390 -17.61 22.70 17.50
C PRO A 390 -17.12 22.14 18.84
N ARG A 391 -15.86 22.44 19.16
CA ARG A 391 -15.10 21.78 20.23
C ARG A 391 -15.43 22.45 21.58
N VAL A 392 -16.49 21.99 22.22
CA VAL A 392 -16.78 22.28 23.63
C VAL A 392 -16.26 21.13 24.48
N ALA A 393 -15.64 21.46 25.61
CA ALA A 393 -15.23 20.48 26.61
C ALA A 393 -16.47 19.78 27.17
N THR A 394 -16.58 18.46 26.98
CA THR A 394 -17.65 17.68 27.61
C THR A 394 -17.14 16.38 28.22
N ASP A 395 -17.81 16.04 29.31
CA ASP A 395 -17.53 15.03 30.33
C ASP A 395 -17.35 13.59 29.84
N ARG A 396 -16.68 12.84 30.71
CA ARG A 396 -16.41 11.40 30.58
C ARG A 396 -17.72 10.59 30.50
N PRO A 397 -17.87 9.64 29.54
CA PRO A 397 -18.96 8.68 29.59
C PRO A 397 -18.72 7.63 30.68
N GLY A 398 -19.73 7.40 31.51
CA GLY A 398 -19.77 6.34 32.52
C GLY A 398 -19.86 4.94 31.89
N ALA A 399 -19.26 3.96 32.56
CA ALA A 399 -19.20 2.57 32.14
C ALA A 399 -20.58 1.89 32.19
N CYS A 400 -21.00 1.27 31.09
CA CYS A 400 -22.21 0.44 31.04
C CYS A 400 -21.83 -1.05 31.18
N GLN A 401 -22.32 -1.70 32.23
CA GLN A 401 -22.18 -3.15 32.44
C GLN A 401 -23.24 -3.91 31.66
N LEU A 402 -22.84 -4.96 30.93
CA LEU A 402 -23.74 -5.90 30.26
C LEU A 402 -23.84 -7.20 31.08
N SER A 403 -25.04 -7.57 31.52
CA SER A 403 -25.33 -8.87 32.12
C SER A 403 -25.79 -9.87 31.04
N ARG A 404 -25.26 -11.09 31.08
CA ARG A 404 -25.69 -12.21 30.22
C ARG A 404 -26.58 -13.15 31.04
N ARG A 405 -27.74 -13.52 30.51
CA ARG A 405 -28.51 -14.71 30.96
C ARG A 405 -28.48 -15.78 29.88
N ARG A 406 -28.35 -17.04 30.32
CA ARG A 406 -28.26 -18.26 29.51
C ARG A 406 -29.47 -19.14 29.87
N ALA A 407 -30.08 -19.80 28.89
CA ALA A 407 -31.13 -20.80 29.09
C ALA A 407 -30.72 -22.15 28.44
N PRO A 408 -31.25 -23.31 28.91
CA PRO A 408 -30.72 -24.63 28.60
C PRO A 408 -31.43 -25.32 27.41
N ALA A 409 -30.78 -26.38 26.89
CA ALA A 409 -31.15 -27.12 25.68
C ALA A 409 -32.05 -28.35 25.94
N PRO A 410 -32.84 -28.81 24.94
CA PRO A 410 -33.41 -30.15 24.92
C PRO A 410 -32.73 -31.10 23.89
N ARG A 411 -32.92 -32.41 24.13
CA ARG A 411 -32.24 -33.56 23.49
C ARG A 411 -32.87 -34.03 22.15
N GLN A 412 -31.96 -34.32 21.21
CA GLN A 412 -31.81 -35.44 20.25
C GLN A 412 -33.00 -36.18 19.58
N VAL A 413 -32.98 -36.17 18.24
CA VAL A 413 -33.25 -37.30 17.33
C VAL A 413 -32.22 -37.18 16.19
N SER A 414 -31.53 -38.26 15.77
CA SER A 414 -30.47 -38.18 14.74
C SER A 414 -31.07 -38.13 13.34
N LEU A 415 -31.13 -36.92 12.81
CA LEU A 415 -31.40 -36.58 11.42
C LEU A 415 -30.10 -36.02 10.79
N PRO A 416 -29.97 -35.98 9.45
CA PRO A 416 -28.74 -35.52 8.80
C PRO A 416 -28.41 -34.06 9.20
N PRO A 417 -27.11 -33.72 9.34
CA PRO A 417 -26.69 -32.42 9.84
C PRO A 417 -27.25 -31.26 8.99
N PRO A 418 -27.38 -30.05 9.55
CA PRO A 418 -27.92 -28.90 8.83
C PRO A 418 -27.26 -28.66 7.47
N LEU A 419 -28.08 -28.39 6.46
CA LEU A 419 -27.67 -28.12 5.08
C LEU A 419 -28.19 -26.75 4.67
N LEU A 420 -27.34 -25.93 4.05
CA LEU A 420 -27.70 -24.61 3.55
C LEU A 420 -27.41 -24.54 2.06
N LEU A 421 -28.41 -24.81 1.23
CA LEU A 421 -28.21 -25.02 -0.21
C LEU A 421 -28.67 -23.83 -1.08
N ASN A 422 -29.21 -22.76 -0.48
CA ASN A 422 -29.70 -21.60 -1.21
C ASN A 422 -29.23 -20.28 -0.58
N VAL A 423 -27.91 -20.04 -0.64
CA VAL A 423 -27.26 -18.88 -0.04
C VAL A 423 -26.74 -17.93 -1.10
N LYS A 424 -26.97 -16.64 -0.93
CA LYS A 424 -26.55 -15.61 -1.87
C LYS A 424 -25.49 -14.75 -1.22
N SER A 425 -24.40 -14.50 -1.94
CA SER A 425 -23.33 -13.63 -1.50
C SER A 425 -23.43 -12.25 -2.16
N TYR A 426 -22.60 -11.30 -1.76
CA TYR A 426 -22.50 -10.02 -2.44
C TYR A 426 -22.16 -10.16 -3.94
N TYR A 427 -21.61 -11.29 -4.37
CA TYR A 427 -21.38 -11.58 -5.79
C TYR A 427 -22.69 -11.78 -6.57
N SER A 428 -23.84 -11.89 -5.90
CA SER A 428 -25.16 -11.76 -6.52
C SER A 428 -25.52 -10.33 -6.97
N LEU A 429 -24.61 -9.36 -6.81
CA LEU A 429 -24.72 -7.97 -7.27
C LEU A 429 -26.01 -7.28 -6.83
N LEU A 430 -25.95 -6.62 -5.67
CA LEU A 430 -27.08 -5.89 -5.08
C LEU A 430 -28.30 -6.78 -4.78
N ASP A 431 -28.07 -8.06 -4.46
CA ASP A 431 -29.13 -9.00 -4.06
C ASP A 431 -28.82 -9.78 -2.77
N SER A 432 -27.71 -9.45 -2.11
CA SER A 432 -27.35 -9.96 -0.78
C SER A 432 -26.37 -8.99 -0.12
N THR A 433 -26.39 -8.95 1.21
CA THR A 433 -25.43 -8.17 2.02
C THR A 433 -24.25 -9.02 2.52
N LEU A 434 -24.23 -10.32 2.22
CA LEU A 434 -23.34 -11.28 2.87
C LEU A 434 -22.02 -11.45 2.13
N SER A 435 -20.90 -11.39 2.86
CA SER A 435 -19.59 -11.77 2.33
C SER A 435 -19.37 -13.28 2.42
N LEU A 436 -18.56 -13.84 1.51
CA LEU A 436 -18.21 -15.27 1.55
C LEU A 436 -17.62 -15.70 2.92
N PRO A 437 -16.70 -14.94 3.55
CA PRO A 437 -16.23 -15.26 4.90
C PRO A 437 -17.35 -15.26 5.96
N GLU A 438 -18.28 -14.30 5.89
CA GLU A 438 -19.40 -14.25 6.83
C GLU A 438 -20.37 -15.42 6.63
N ILE A 439 -20.64 -15.81 5.37
CA ILE A 439 -21.45 -16.98 5.03
C ILE A 439 -20.85 -18.25 5.65
N VAL A 440 -19.55 -18.48 5.42
CA VAL A 440 -18.84 -19.67 5.93
C VAL A 440 -18.82 -19.68 7.46
N ALA A 441 -18.50 -18.55 8.10
CA ALA A 441 -18.48 -18.45 9.56
C ALA A 441 -19.86 -18.71 10.19
N ARG A 442 -20.93 -18.18 9.60
CA ARG A 442 -22.30 -18.38 10.09
C ARG A 442 -22.80 -19.79 9.81
N ALA A 443 -22.47 -20.38 8.68
CA ALA A 443 -22.78 -21.76 8.36
C ALA A 443 -22.16 -22.71 9.41
N ALA A 444 -20.88 -22.52 9.71
CA ALA A 444 -20.19 -23.26 10.76
C ALA A 444 -20.85 -23.05 12.14
N ALA A 445 -21.20 -21.81 12.49
CA ALA A 445 -21.87 -21.49 13.77
C ALA A 445 -23.29 -22.07 13.88
N SER A 446 -23.99 -22.25 12.76
CA SER A 446 -25.32 -22.89 12.70
C SER A 446 -25.26 -24.42 12.79
N GLY A 447 -24.06 -25.01 12.80
CA GLY A 447 -23.85 -26.46 12.82
C GLY A 447 -23.98 -27.12 11.45
N ALA A 448 -24.09 -26.34 10.37
CA ALA A 448 -24.19 -26.88 9.02
C ALA A 448 -22.91 -27.60 8.59
N LYS A 449 -23.05 -28.70 7.84
CA LYS A 449 -21.91 -29.47 7.30
C LYS A 449 -21.70 -29.27 5.81
N THR A 450 -22.77 -28.90 5.09
CA THR A 450 -22.75 -28.68 3.66
C THR A 450 -23.36 -27.33 3.34
N ILE A 451 -22.73 -26.60 2.43
CA ILE A 451 -23.19 -25.29 1.99
C ILE A 451 -23.09 -25.16 0.48
N ALA A 452 -24.10 -24.55 -0.13
CA ALA A 452 -24.08 -24.13 -1.53
C ALA A 452 -24.36 -22.63 -1.63
N VAL A 453 -23.53 -21.93 -2.39
CA VAL A 453 -23.79 -20.55 -2.81
C VAL A 453 -24.43 -20.61 -4.19
N THR A 454 -25.54 -19.92 -4.37
CA THR A 454 -26.40 -19.94 -5.57
C THR A 454 -26.42 -18.59 -6.26
N ASP A 455 -25.30 -17.86 -6.26
CA ASP A 455 -25.19 -16.60 -7.00
C ASP A 455 -25.55 -16.80 -8.49
N PRO A 456 -26.09 -15.79 -9.20
CA PRO A 456 -26.43 -15.89 -10.63
C PRO A 456 -25.19 -15.89 -11.55
N ASN A 457 -24.01 -16.19 -11.00
CA ASN A 457 -22.71 -16.24 -11.66
C ASN A 457 -21.74 -17.11 -10.82
N LEU A 458 -20.51 -17.28 -11.30
CA LEU A 458 -19.46 -18.05 -10.60
C LEU A 458 -18.28 -17.18 -10.12
N TYR A 459 -18.43 -15.86 -10.01
CA TYR A 459 -17.31 -14.95 -9.69
C TYR A 459 -16.67 -15.26 -8.34
N GLY A 460 -17.48 -15.61 -7.35
CA GLY A 460 -17.01 -16.00 -6.01
C GLY A 460 -16.72 -17.49 -5.82
N ALA A 461 -16.86 -18.33 -6.85
CA ALA A 461 -16.92 -19.79 -6.68
C ALA A 461 -15.62 -20.41 -6.12
N ILE A 462 -14.44 -19.96 -6.59
CA ILE A 462 -13.14 -20.46 -6.12
C ILE A 462 -12.88 -19.98 -4.68
N GLU A 463 -13.10 -18.69 -4.42
CA GLU A 463 -12.93 -18.10 -3.08
C GLU A 463 -13.84 -18.82 -2.07
N PHE A 464 -15.11 -19.02 -2.42
CA PHE A 464 -16.08 -19.75 -1.60
C PHE A 464 -15.61 -21.18 -1.33
N TYR A 465 -15.21 -21.91 -2.37
CA TYR A 465 -14.78 -23.30 -2.24
C TYR A 465 -13.57 -23.43 -1.31
N SER A 466 -12.56 -22.58 -1.47
CA SER A 466 -11.37 -22.55 -0.61
C SER A 466 -11.72 -22.20 0.84
N LEU A 467 -12.54 -21.17 1.07
CA LEU A 467 -12.96 -20.77 2.43
C LEU A 467 -13.77 -21.86 3.13
N ALA A 468 -14.70 -22.49 2.42
CA ALA A 468 -15.53 -23.56 2.96
C ALA A 468 -14.71 -24.80 3.33
N LYS A 469 -13.79 -25.25 2.45
CA LYS A 469 -12.89 -26.36 2.73
C LYS A 469 -11.99 -26.06 3.94
N ALA A 470 -11.44 -24.84 4.03
CA ALA A 470 -10.62 -24.42 5.17
C ALA A 470 -11.39 -24.43 6.50
N ALA A 471 -12.69 -24.14 6.47
CA ALA A 471 -13.58 -24.20 7.63
C ALA A 471 -14.12 -25.62 7.94
N GLY A 472 -13.72 -26.64 7.18
CA GLY A 472 -14.20 -28.02 7.34
C GLY A 472 -15.64 -28.25 6.89
N LEU A 473 -16.17 -27.38 6.01
CA LEU A 473 -17.48 -27.53 5.38
C LEU A 473 -17.33 -28.21 4.01
N ARG A 474 -18.37 -28.93 3.56
CA ARG A 474 -18.48 -29.42 2.17
C ARG A 474 -19.08 -28.32 1.29
N PRO A 475 -18.31 -27.66 0.41
CA PRO A 475 -18.86 -26.72 -0.56
C PRO A 475 -19.57 -27.46 -1.71
N ILE A 476 -20.69 -26.93 -2.16
CA ILE A 476 -21.37 -27.34 -3.39
C ILE A 476 -21.39 -26.14 -4.33
N ILE A 477 -20.95 -26.35 -5.57
CA ILE A 477 -21.00 -25.34 -6.62
C ILE A 477 -22.39 -25.35 -7.24
N ALA A 478 -23.03 -24.18 -7.24
CA ALA A 478 -24.34 -23.98 -7.82
C ALA A 478 -24.49 -22.56 -8.35
N ALA A 479 -25.50 -22.34 -9.20
CA ALA A 479 -25.91 -20.99 -9.60
C ALA A 479 -27.43 -20.94 -9.81
N GLU A 480 -28.02 -19.78 -9.55
CA GLU A 480 -29.41 -19.52 -9.94
C GLU A 480 -29.47 -19.00 -11.37
N VAL A 481 -30.36 -19.55 -12.17
CA VAL A 481 -30.62 -19.10 -13.53
C VAL A 481 -32.11 -18.80 -13.71
N SER A 482 -32.42 -17.82 -14.56
CA SER A 482 -33.80 -17.53 -14.97
C SER A 482 -34.02 -18.06 -16.39
N CYS A 483 -35.07 -18.84 -16.59
CA CYS A 483 -35.45 -19.38 -17.90
C CYS A 483 -36.98 -19.30 -18.05
N SER A 484 -37.46 -18.62 -19.10
CA SER A 484 -38.88 -18.38 -19.37
C SER A 484 -39.63 -17.76 -18.17
N GLY A 485 -38.99 -16.82 -17.47
CA GLY A 485 -39.58 -16.14 -16.31
C GLY A 485 -39.61 -16.96 -15.01
N ARG A 486 -39.11 -18.20 -15.02
CA ARG A 486 -38.99 -19.04 -13.82
C ARG A 486 -37.53 -19.21 -13.41
N ARG A 487 -37.29 -19.22 -12.10
CA ARG A 487 -35.94 -19.40 -11.52
C ARG A 487 -35.65 -20.87 -11.26
N TRP A 488 -34.40 -21.23 -11.45
CA TRP A 488 -33.89 -22.58 -11.20
C TRP A 488 -32.54 -22.50 -10.51
N ASN A 489 -32.35 -23.27 -9.44
CA ASN A 489 -31.03 -23.51 -8.88
C ASN A 489 -30.43 -24.73 -9.58
N LEU A 490 -29.29 -24.53 -10.24
CA LEU A 490 -28.53 -25.58 -10.91
C LEU A 490 -27.34 -25.96 -10.03
N TYR A 491 -27.33 -27.19 -9.51
CA TYR A 491 -26.24 -27.72 -8.70
C TYR A 491 -25.33 -28.61 -9.54
N VAL A 492 -24.02 -28.48 -9.36
CA VAL A 492 -23.02 -29.21 -10.14
C VAL A 492 -22.83 -30.61 -9.57
N LYS A 493 -23.19 -31.64 -10.37
CA LYS A 493 -22.97 -33.05 -10.01
C LYS A 493 -21.49 -33.44 -10.14
N ASN A 494 -20.86 -33.06 -11.26
CA ASN A 494 -19.52 -33.49 -11.66
C ASN A 494 -18.86 -32.50 -12.63
N ALA A 495 -17.66 -32.81 -13.12
CA ALA A 495 -16.90 -31.93 -14.02
C ALA A 495 -17.58 -31.66 -15.37
N ALA A 496 -18.42 -32.57 -15.87
CA ALA A 496 -19.25 -32.30 -17.05
C ALA A 496 -20.34 -31.26 -16.73
N GLY A 497 -20.98 -31.40 -15.57
CA GLY A 497 -21.90 -30.41 -15.02
C GLY A 497 -21.29 -29.02 -14.89
N TYR A 498 -20.08 -28.92 -14.34
CA TYR A 498 -19.40 -27.63 -14.17
C TYR A 498 -19.18 -26.92 -15.52
N ARG A 499 -18.70 -27.66 -16.53
CA ARG A 499 -18.53 -27.13 -17.90
C ARG A 499 -19.85 -26.67 -18.50
N ASN A 500 -20.92 -27.45 -18.30
CA ASN A 500 -22.26 -27.10 -18.79
C ASN A 500 -22.83 -25.88 -18.07
N LEU A 501 -22.62 -25.75 -16.75
CA LEU A 501 -23.00 -24.57 -15.98
C LEU A 501 -22.31 -23.31 -16.51
N CYS A 502 -21.00 -23.37 -16.76
CA CYS A 502 -20.27 -22.25 -17.36
C CYS A 502 -20.84 -21.83 -18.72
N ARG A 503 -21.21 -22.79 -19.58
CA ARG A 503 -21.85 -22.51 -20.88
C ARG A 503 -23.22 -21.86 -20.73
N ILE A 504 -24.03 -22.36 -19.80
CA ILE A 504 -25.36 -21.82 -19.48
C ILE A 504 -25.24 -20.36 -18.99
N LEU A 505 -24.34 -20.09 -18.05
CA LEU A 505 -24.12 -18.75 -17.50
C LEU A 505 -23.47 -17.76 -18.49
N SER A 506 -22.90 -18.28 -19.60
CA SER A 506 -22.35 -17.44 -20.67
C SER A 506 -23.41 -17.00 -21.69
N GLN A 507 -24.64 -17.51 -21.61
CA GLN A 507 -25.74 -17.07 -22.48
C GLN A 507 -26.31 -15.74 -21.99
N SER A 508 -26.53 -14.79 -22.90
CA SER A 508 -27.20 -13.53 -22.59
C SER A 508 -28.68 -13.70 -22.26
N VAL A 509 -29.35 -14.66 -22.93
CA VAL A 509 -30.74 -15.06 -22.65
C VAL A 509 -30.81 -16.59 -22.68
N LEU A 510 -31.24 -17.19 -21.56
CA LEU A 510 -31.33 -18.63 -21.43
C LEU A 510 -32.66 -19.16 -22.00
N ARG A 511 -32.56 -19.91 -23.11
CA ARG A 511 -33.69 -20.60 -23.74
C ARG A 511 -33.94 -21.98 -23.11
N PRO A 512 -35.21 -22.46 -23.02
CA PRO A 512 -35.53 -23.77 -22.44
C PRO A 512 -34.81 -24.94 -23.12
N GLU A 513 -34.68 -24.89 -24.45
CA GLU A 513 -34.06 -25.93 -25.25
C GLU A 513 -32.56 -26.01 -24.92
N PHE A 514 -31.89 -24.86 -24.85
CA PHE A 514 -30.47 -24.79 -24.52
C PHE A 514 -30.18 -25.29 -23.09
N LEU A 515 -31.06 -24.99 -22.15
CA LEU A 515 -30.97 -25.50 -20.78
C LEU A 515 -31.14 -27.02 -20.74
N ALA A 516 -32.04 -27.59 -21.55
CA ALA A 516 -32.25 -29.03 -21.65
C ALA A 516 -31.02 -29.73 -22.26
N ASP A 517 -30.47 -29.19 -23.34
CA ASP A 517 -29.29 -29.74 -24.03
C ASP A 517 -28.04 -29.78 -23.13
N HIS A 518 -27.94 -28.84 -22.19
CA HIS A 518 -26.82 -28.72 -21.26
C HIS A 518 -27.16 -29.19 -19.83
N ALA A 519 -28.26 -29.92 -19.63
CA ALA A 519 -28.65 -30.40 -18.30
C ALA A 519 -27.78 -31.55 -17.78
N GLN A 520 -27.02 -32.23 -18.65
CA GLN A 520 -26.20 -33.37 -18.25
C GLN A 520 -25.17 -32.97 -17.19
N GLY A 521 -25.12 -33.72 -16.09
CA GLY A 521 -24.21 -33.45 -14.97
C GLY A 521 -24.67 -32.31 -14.05
N LEU A 522 -25.89 -31.77 -14.24
CA LEU A 522 -26.50 -30.78 -13.36
C LEU A 522 -27.74 -31.36 -12.66
N ILE A 523 -28.01 -30.90 -11.44
CA ILE A 523 -29.26 -31.15 -10.73
C ILE A 523 -30.04 -29.84 -10.73
N ARG A 524 -31.22 -29.87 -11.36
CA ARG A 524 -32.12 -28.72 -11.42
C ARG A 524 -33.12 -28.79 -10.26
N ALA A 525 -33.13 -27.78 -9.41
CA ALA A 525 -34.12 -27.62 -8.36
C ALA A 525 -34.89 -26.30 -8.53
N ASP A 526 -36.18 -26.34 -8.25
CA ASP A 526 -36.97 -25.14 -8.09
C ASP A 526 -36.81 -24.63 -6.65
N PRO A 527 -36.30 -23.40 -6.42
CA PRO A 527 -36.14 -22.85 -5.08
C PRO A 527 -37.47 -22.69 -4.32
N ASP A 528 -38.60 -22.65 -5.04
CA ASP A 528 -39.94 -22.47 -4.49
C ASP A 528 -40.71 -23.82 -4.32
N ASP A 529 -40.08 -24.98 -4.58
CA ASP A 529 -40.70 -26.31 -4.39
C ASP A 529 -40.85 -26.64 -2.89
N PRO A 530 -42.07 -26.80 -2.35
CA PRO A 530 -42.29 -27.08 -0.93
C PRO A 530 -41.73 -28.45 -0.50
N ARG A 531 -41.41 -29.34 -1.45
CA ARG A 531 -40.82 -30.66 -1.18
C ARG A 531 -39.30 -30.61 -0.99
N LEU A 532 -38.68 -29.43 -1.12
CA LEU A 532 -37.25 -29.23 -0.90
C LEU A 532 -37.03 -28.15 0.15
N PHE A 533 -36.25 -28.47 1.18
CA PHE A 533 -35.84 -27.47 2.16
C PHE A 533 -34.69 -26.60 1.60
N LEU A 534 -35.04 -25.47 0.96
CA LEU A 534 -34.11 -24.52 0.35
C LEU A 534 -34.34 -23.09 0.86
N PRO A 535 -34.16 -22.81 2.17
CA PRO A 535 -34.40 -21.48 2.72
C PRO A 535 -33.49 -20.45 2.05
N GLU A 536 -34.09 -19.37 1.60
CA GLU A 536 -33.33 -18.28 0.98
C GLU A 536 -32.61 -17.42 2.01
N ILE A 537 -31.30 -17.24 1.80
CA ILE A 537 -30.45 -16.49 2.72
C ILE A 537 -29.78 -15.33 1.99
N ARG A 538 -30.08 -14.11 2.44
CA ARG A 538 -29.67 -12.83 1.81
C ARG A 538 -28.94 -11.88 2.77
N TYR A 539 -29.16 -12.03 4.07
CA TYR A 539 -28.56 -11.15 5.08
C TYR A 539 -28.32 -11.86 6.43
N ALA A 540 -27.52 -11.24 7.28
CA ALA A 540 -26.94 -11.90 8.46
C ALA A 540 -27.89 -12.06 9.65
N LYS A 541 -28.70 -11.04 9.96
CA LYS A 541 -29.56 -10.97 11.16
C LYS A 541 -30.92 -10.38 10.80
N PRO A 542 -32.01 -10.69 11.54
CA PRO A 542 -33.33 -10.09 11.29
C PRO A 542 -33.30 -8.56 11.17
N GLU A 543 -32.52 -7.89 12.03
CA GLU A 543 -32.32 -6.43 12.06
C GLU A 543 -31.77 -5.85 10.74
N HIS A 544 -31.09 -6.66 9.93
CA HIS A 544 -30.51 -6.21 8.65
C HIS A 544 -31.52 -6.17 7.51
N ARG A 545 -32.80 -6.53 7.75
CA ARG A 545 -33.88 -6.48 6.75
C ARG A 545 -33.94 -5.13 6.04
N ARG A 546 -33.89 -4.03 6.80
CA ARG A 546 -33.95 -2.66 6.22
C ARG A 546 -32.79 -2.37 5.26
N ARG A 547 -31.59 -2.90 5.53
CA ARG A 547 -30.42 -2.75 4.65
C ARG A 547 -30.62 -3.52 3.34
N TYR A 548 -31.19 -4.72 3.43
CA TYR A 548 -31.53 -5.52 2.27
C TYR A 548 -32.60 -4.83 1.40
N ASP A 549 -33.64 -4.27 1.99
CA ASP A 549 -34.70 -3.55 1.25
C ASP A 549 -34.16 -2.31 0.50
N VAL A 550 -33.17 -1.60 1.09
CA VAL A 550 -32.45 -0.50 0.41
C VAL A 550 -31.68 -1.02 -0.79
N ILE A 551 -30.93 -2.12 -0.63
CA ILE A 551 -30.18 -2.74 -1.72
C ILE A 551 -31.09 -3.19 -2.87
N GLN A 552 -32.25 -3.78 -2.56
CA GLN A 552 -33.26 -4.15 -3.56
C GLN A 552 -33.80 -2.93 -4.33
N SER A 553 -33.97 -1.82 -3.63
CA SER A 553 -34.43 -0.55 -4.21
C SER A 553 -33.39 0.07 -5.13
N ILE A 554 -32.11 0.00 -4.76
CA ILE A 554 -30.99 0.39 -5.63
C ILE A 554 -30.95 -0.50 -6.87
N ARG A 555 -31.04 -1.83 -6.70
CA ARG A 555 -30.99 -2.80 -7.81
C ARG A 555 -32.08 -2.55 -8.85
N THR A 556 -33.28 -2.22 -8.39
CA THR A 556 -34.48 -2.04 -9.24
C THR A 556 -34.75 -0.57 -9.58
N LEU A 557 -33.88 0.36 -9.17
CA LEU A 557 -34.01 1.80 -9.42
C LEU A 557 -35.38 2.39 -9.02
N THR A 558 -35.90 1.97 -7.86
CA THR A 558 -37.22 2.39 -7.35
C THR A 558 -37.12 2.84 -5.90
N MET A 559 -38.11 3.58 -5.40
CA MET A 559 -38.15 4.03 -4.00
C MET A 559 -38.37 2.88 -3.01
N LEU A 560 -38.02 3.04 -1.74
CA LEU A 560 -38.11 1.97 -0.73
C LEU A 560 -39.50 1.34 -0.65
N ASP A 561 -40.55 2.17 -0.68
CA ASP A 561 -41.95 1.75 -0.55
C ASP A 561 -42.62 1.44 -1.90
N GLU A 562 -41.93 1.65 -3.02
CA GLU A 562 -42.43 1.42 -4.38
C GLU A 562 -42.35 -0.06 -4.78
N ALA A 563 -43.45 -0.58 -5.33
CA ALA A 563 -43.59 -1.99 -5.68
C ALA A 563 -42.88 -2.30 -7.00
N HIS A 564 -42.18 -3.44 -7.04
CA HIS A 564 -41.51 -3.90 -8.25
C HIS A 564 -41.54 -5.44 -8.29
N PRO A 565 -41.78 -6.09 -9.45
CA PRO A 565 -41.86 -7.55 -9.55
C PRO A 565 -40.62 -8.30 -9.05
N GLU A 566 -39.43 -7.70 -9.21
CA GLU A 566 -38.16 -8.29 -8.76
C GLU A 566 -37.82 -7.96 -7.29
N LYS A 567 -38.60 -7.10 -6.62
CA LYS A 567 -38.39 -6.81 -5.19
C LYS A 567 -39.02 -7.90 -4.34
N ARG A 568 -38.21 -8.56 -3.51
CA ARG A 568 -38.69 -9.54 -2.54
C ARG A 568 -39.37 -8.87 -1.37
N ARG A 569 -40.70 -8.70 -1.45
CA ARG A 569 -41.55 -8.21 -0.36
C ARG A 569 -42.01 -9.35 0.54
N GLY A 570 -41.93 -9.16 1.86
CA GLY A 570 -42.22 -10.21 2.84
C GLY A 570 -41.10 -11.26 2.94
N GLY A 571 -41.23 -12.19 3.90
CA GLY A 571 -40.29 -13.27 4.12
C GLY A 571 -39.09 -12.93 5.03
N GLU A 572 -38.57 -13.97 5.70
CA GLU A 572 -37.40 -13.88 6.58
C GLU A 572 -36.16 -14.48 5.91
N PHE A 573 -35.39 -13.64 5.20
CA PHE A 573 -34.20 -14.08 4.46
C PHE A 573 -32.88 -13.94 5.25
N HIS A 574 -32.98 -13.93 6.59
CA HIS A 574 -31.81 -13.91 7.45
C HIS A 574 -31.24 -15.31 7.64
N PHE A 575 -29.95 -15.40 7.99
CA PHE A 575 -29.31 -16.66 8.35
C PHE A 575 -30.08 -17.36 9.49
N PRO A 576 -30.59 -18.58 9.30
CA PRO A 576 -31.39 -19.27 10.31
C PRO A 576 -30.50 -19.72 11.47
N GLY A 577 -30.97 -19.51 12.71
CA GLY A 577 -30.30 -20.03 13.90
C GLY A 577 -30.46 -21.56 14.04
N PRO A 578 -29.63 -22.20 14.88
CA PRO A 578 -29.66 -23.66 15.07
C PRO A 578 -31.05 -24.15 15.53
N ASP A 579 -31.70 -23.41 16.43
CA ASP A 579 -33.04 -23.76 16.93
C ASP A 579 -34.11 -23.70 15.82
N ARG A 580 -33.97 -22.75 14.88
CA ARG A 580 -34.88 -22.58 13.75
C ARG A 580 -34.70 -23.70 12.72
N LEU A 581 -33.45 -24.10 12.46
CA LEU A 581 -33.14 -25.24 11.59
C LEU A 581 -33.69 -26.54 12.20
N ALA A 582 -33.47 -26.78 13.49
CA ALA A 582 -34.00 -27.94 14.19
C ALA A 582 -35.55 -27.94 14.30
N ALA A 583 -36.19 -26.77 14.34
CA ALA A 583 -37.64 -26.66 14.28
C ALA A 583 -38.20 -26.93 12.88
N ALA A 584 -37.56 -26.40 11.83
CA ALA A 584 -37.94 -26.62 10.44
C ALA A 584 -37.77 -28.10 10.04
N GLU A 585 -36.69 -28.72 10.48
CA GLU A 585 -36.40 -30.14 10.32
C GLU A 585 -37.47 -31.03 10.96
N ARG A 586 -37.95 -30.71 12.16
CA ARG A 586 -39.05 -31.45 12.82
C ARG A 586 -40.40 -31.26 12.12
N LYS A 587 -40.62 -30.10 11.51
CA LYS A 587 -41.87 -29.75 10.84
C LYS A 587 -42.07 -30.52 9.54
N ASP A 588 -41.01 -30.67 8.73
CA ASP A 588 -41.05 -31.44 7.48
C ASP A 588 -39.75 -32.25 7.25
N PRO A 589 -39.68 -33.46 7.83
CA PRO A 589 -38.53 -34.33 7.67
C PRO A 589 -38.35 -34.86 6.24
N ALA A 590 -39.41 -34.89 5.42
CA ALA A 590 -39.35 -35.41 4.05
C ALA A 590 -38.61 -34.42 3.14
N ALA A 591 -38.94 -33.12 3.26
CA ALA A 591 -38.27 -32.06 2.51
C ALA A 591 -36.77 -31.93 2.85
N TRP A 592 -36.42 -32.16 4.12
CA TRP A 592 -35.04 -32.18 4.59
C TRP A 592 -34.22 -33.34 3.99
N ARG A 593 -34.78 -34.56 3.95
CA ARG A 593 -34.14 -35.72 3.33
C ARG A 593 -33.97 -35.55 1.81
N ALA A 594 -34.91 -34.90 1.15
CA ALA A 594 -34.81 -34.61 -0.29
C ALA A 594 -33.66 -33.63 -0.59
N ALA A 595 -33.49 -32.59 0.24
CA ALA A 595 -32.35 -31.67 0.15
C ALA A 595 -31.01 -32.38 0.44
N ALA A 596 -30.98 -33.30 1.40
CA ALA A 596 -29.79 -34.13 1.69
C ALA A 596 -29.38 -34.99 0.50
N LYS A 597 -30.33 -35.67 -0.16
CA LYS A 597 -30.05 -36.47 -1.37
C LYS A 597 -29.50 -35.63 -2.53
N LEU A 598 -30.02 -34.40 -2.70
CA LEU A 598 -29.50 -33.47 -3.70
C LEU A 598 -28.04 -33.10 -3.39
N ALA A 599 -27.74 -32.78 -2.13
CA ALA A 599 -26.39 -32.45 -1.70
C ALA A 599 -25.42 -33.63 -1.85
N GLU A 600 -25.86 -34.85 -1.50
CA GLU A 600 -25.07 -36.08 -1.63
C GLU A 600 -24.65 -36.33 -3.07
N ALA A 601 -25.56 -36.12 -4.03
CA ALA A 601 -25.30 -36.33 -5.45
C ALA A 601 -24.29 -35.33 -6.06
N CYS A 602 -23.92 -34.25 -5.37
CA CYS A 602 -22.97 -33.26 -5.86
C CYS A 602 -21.52 -33.60 -5.47
N GLU A 603 -20.76 -34.21 -6.38
CA GLU A 603 -19.41 -34.77 -6.11
C GLU A 603 -18.27 -33.94 -6.72
N PHE A 604 -18.57 -32.79 -7.32
CA PHE A 604 -17.55 -31.97 -8.00
C PHE A 604 -16.55 -31.33 -7.04
N GLU A 605 -15.27 -31.42 -7.36
CA GLU A 605 -14.16 -30.78 -6.67
C GLU A 605 -13.29 -29.97 -7.65
N PHE A 606 -12.77 -28.82 -7.20
CA PHE A 606 -11.75 -28.10 -7.95
C PHE A 606 -10.38 -28.77 -7.79
N GLU A 607 -9.68 -28.97 -8.90
CA GLU A 607 -8.26 -29.32 -8.88
C GLU A 607 -7.43 -28.12 -8.39
N PRO A 608 -6.35 -28.36 -7.60
CA PRO A 608 -5.46 -27.29 -7.18
C PRO A 608 -4.84 -26.61 -8.41
N PRO A 609 -4.79 -25.26 -8.46
CA PRO A 609 -4.28 -24.55 -9.61
C PRO A 609 -2.79 -24.84 -9.79
N ARG A 610 -2.43 -25.54 -10.87
CA ARG A 610 -1.04 -25.57 -11.39
C ARG A 610 -0.93 -24.50 -12.48
N LEU A 611 0.00 -23.55 -12.30
CA LEU A 611 0.36 -22.60 -13.35
C LEU A 611 0.86 -23.39 -14.57
N ARG A 612 0.33 -23.08 -15.76
CA ARG A 612 0.78 -23.66 -17.03
C ARG A 612 1.24 -22.53 -17.95
N PHE A 613 2.54 -22.33 -18.07
CA PHE A 613 3.14 -21.44 -19.07
C PHE A 613 3.37 -22.20 -20.39
N PRO A 614 3.54 -21.50 -21.54
CA PRO A 614 4.03 -22.13 -22.75
C PRO A 614 5.38 -22.82 -22.49
N ARG A 615 5.56 -24.03 -23.01
CA ARG A 615 6.83 -24.75 -22.84
C ARG A 615 7.93 -24.07 -23.64
N PHE A 616 9.02 -23.70 -22.98
CA PHE A 616 10.22 -23.19 -23.63
C PHE A 616 11.18 -24.35 -23.90
N HIS A 617 11.70 -24.43 -25.12
CA HIS A 617 12.64 -25.48 -25.53
C HIS A 617 14.01 -24.84 -25.77
N PRO A 618 14.97 -24.97 -24.83
CA PRO A 618 16.30 -24.40 -24.99
C PRO A 618 16.99 -24.88 -26.28
N PRO A 619 17.65 -23.98 -27.03
CA PRO A 619 18.36 -24.33 -28.27
C PRO A 619 19.48 -25.37 -28.07
N ASP A 620 20.03 -25.46 -26.86
CA ASP A 620 21.10 -26.40 -26.49
C ASP A 620 20.60 -27.74 -25.95
N GLY A 621 19.27 -27.96 -25.94
CA GLY A 621 18.64 -29.20 -25.48
C GLY A 621 18.67 -29.39 -23.96
N THR A 622 19.13 -28.41 -23.19
CA THR A 622 19.12 -28.46 -21.72
C THR A 622 17.72 -28.21 -21.15
N SER A 623 17.56 -28.40 -19.84
CA SER A 623 16.31 -27.99 -19.17
C SER A 623 16.22 -26.47 -19.07
N ALA A 624 15.00 -25.93 -19.00
CA ALA A 624 14.77 -24.49 -18.83
C ALA A 624 15.56 -23.91 -17.64
N HIS A 625 15.66 -24.66 -16.53
CA HIS A 625 16.45 -24.26 -15.36
C HIS A 625 17.94 -24.06 -15.67
N VAL A 626 18.57 -25.06 -16.32
CA VAL A 626 20.00 -25.03 -16.63
C VAL A 626 20.31 -23.91 -17.62
N PHE A 627 19.47 -23.75 -18.64
CA PHE A 627 19.65 -22.71 -19.65
C PHE A 627 19.52 -21.31 -19.06
N LEU A 628 18.49 -21.07 -18.23
CA LEU A 628 18.27 -19.78 -17.58
C LEU A 628 19.44 -19.40 -16.67
N ARG A 629 19.91 -20.34 -15.83
CA ARG A 629 21.06 -20.12 -14.94
C ARG A 629 22.30 -19.71 -15.71
N ARG A 630 22.62 -20.41 -16.79
CA ARG A 630 23.77 -20.08 -17.66
C ARG A 630 23.64 -18.67 -18.24
N LEU A 631 22.48 -18.32 -18.82
CA LEU A 631 22.25 -16.98 -19.37
C LEU A 631 22.43 -15.89 -18.30
N ALA A 632 21.95 -16.15 -17.08
CA ALA A 632 22.06 -15.21 -15.98
C ALA A 632 23.52 -15.05 -15.49
N GLU A 633 24.29 -16.14 -15.40
CA GLU A 633 25.71 -16.12 -15.07
C GLU A 633 26.56 -15.40 -16.13
N GLU A 634 26.31 -15.65 -17.42
CA GLU A 634 26.97 -14.94 -18.52
C GLU A 634 26.66 -13.43 -18.47
N GLY A 635 25.41 -13.09 -18.19
CA GLY A 635 24.96 -11.70 -18.02
C GLY A 635 25.57 -11.02 -16.79
N TRP A 636 25.75 -11.75 -15.69
CA TRP A 636 26.37 -11.27 -14.46
C TRP A 636 27.86 -11.00 -14.65
N ASN A 637 28.62 -11.97 -15.17
CA ASN A 637 30.06 -11.83 -15.44
C ASN A 637 30.37 -10.64 -16.37
N ARG A 638 29.48 -10.38 -17.35
CA ARG A 638 29.64 -9.26 -18.29
C ARG A 638 29.43 -7.90 -17.62
N ARG A 639 28.50 -7.80 -16.65
CA ARG A 639 28.17 -6.54 -15.97
C ARG A 639 29.10 -6.24 -14.79
N TYR A 640 29.47 -7.27 -14.03
CA TYR A 640 30.36 -7.16 -12.87
C TYR A 640 31.57 -8.08 -13.09
N PRO A 641 32.67 -7.58 -13.67
CA PRO A 641 33.92 -8.34 -13.77
C PRO A 641 34.66 -8.38 -12.41
N ASN A 642 35.59 -9.32 -12.27
CA ASN A 642 36.45 -9.44 -11.08
C ASN A 642 37.12 -8.09 -10.73
N GLY A 643 36.96 -7.66 -9.48
CA GLY A 643 37.44 -6.36 -8.99
C GLY A 643 36.39 -5.25 -8.94
N HIS A 644 35.19 -5.45 -9.50
CA HIS A 644 34.06 -4.54 -9.27
C HIS A 644 33.58 -4.63 -7.82
N HIS A 645 33.37 -3.50 -7.15
CA HIS A 645 32.97 -3.46 -5.73
C HIS A 645 31.66 -4.25 -5.46
N ALA A 646 30.73 -4.23 -6.41
CA ALA A 646 29.46 -4.98 -6.33
C ALA A 646 29.55 -6.48 -6.72
N HIS A 647 30.72 -7.01 -7.11
CA HIS A 647 30.85 -8.38 -7.64
C HIS A 647 30.40 -9.45 -6.63
N ALA A 648 30.86 -9.34 -5.37
CA ALA A 648 30.51 -10.33 -4.34
C ALA A 648 29.03 -10.23 -3.92
N LEU A 649 28.51 -9.01 -3.77
CA LEU A 649 27.12 -8.76 -3.36
C LEU A 649 26.12 -9.23 -4.43
N SER A 650 26.37 -8.88 -5.70
CA SER A 650 25.50 -9.26 -6.82
C SER A 650 25.44 -10.78 -7.05
N ARG A 651 26.51 -11.52 -6.73
CA ARG A 651 26.51 -12.99 -6.83
C ARG A 651 25.55 -13.65 -5.85
N ALA A 652 25.54 -13.19 -4.60
CA ALA A 652 24.62 -13.72 -3.59
C ALA A 652 23.15 -13.46 -3.97
N GLN A 653 22.87 -12.27 -4.50
CA GLN A 653 21.54 -11.92 -4.99
C GLN A 653 21.11 -12.79 -6.18
N LEU A 654 21.98 -12.99 -7.17
CA LEU A 654 21.70 -13.83 -8.34
C LEU A 654 21.28 -15.25 -7.92
N GLU A 655 22.03 -15.87 -7.00
CA GLU A 655 21.71 -17.21 -6.51
C GLU A 655 20.36 -17.26 -5.78
N GLN A 656 20.08 -16.25 -4.95
CA GLN A 656 18.81 -16.15 -4.24
C GLN A 656 17.63 -16.00 -5.21
N GLU A 657 17.75 -15.16 -6.24
CA GLU A 657 16.69 -14.94 -7.23
C GLU A 657 16.44 -16.18 -8.08
N LEU A 658 17.50 -16.84 -8.56
CA LEU A 658 17.37 -18.10 -9.31
C LEU A 658 16.69 -19.20 -8.47
N ALA A 659 17.03 -19.31 -7.18
CA ALA A 659 16.38 -20.26 -6.27
C ALA A 659 14.89 -19.93 -6.03
N ILE A 660 14.53 -18.65 -5.98
CA ILE A 660 13.12 -18.23 -5.87
C ILE A 660 12.36 -18.62 -7.14
N ILE A 661 12.91 -18.32 -8.32
CA ILE A 661 12.31 -18.62 -9.63
C ILE A 661 12.03 -20.12 -9.77
N GLU A 662 12.99 -20.95 -9.40
CA GLU A 662 12.85 -22.41 -9.41
C GLU A 662 11.74 -22.88 -8.47
N ARG A 663 11.71 -22.36 -7.23
CA ARG A 663 10.69 -22.74 -6.25
C ARG A 663 9.26 -22.39 -6.71
N VAL A 664 9.09 -21.31 -7.46
CA VAL A 664 7.77 -20.90 -7.98
C VAL A 664 7.44 -21.51 -9.34
N GLY A 665 8.40 -22.13 -10.04
CA GLY A 665 8.21 -22.74 -11.35
C GLY A 665 8.06 -21.72 -12.49
N TYR A 666 8.81 -20.62 -12.47
CA TYR A 666 8.69 -19.51 -13.43
C TYR A 666 9.76 -19.53 -14.54
N GLU A 667 10.64 -20.52 -14.59
CA GLU A 667 11.77 -20.58 -15.53
C GLU A 667 11.33 -20.37 -16.98
N GLU A 668 10.27 -21.07 -17.40
CA GLU A 668 9.72 -20.97 -18.77
C GLU A 668 9.15 -19.59 -19.08
N TYR A 669 8.63 -18.87 -18.09
CA TYR A 669 8.17 -17.48 -18.25
C TYR A 669 9.33 -16.54 -18.54
N PHE A 670 10.42 -16.65 -17.78
CA PHE A 670 11.62 -15.83 -17.98
C PHE A 670 12.26 -16.09 -19.35
N LEU A 671 12.32 -17.35 -19.77
CA LEU A 671 12.88 -17.71 -21.07
C LEU A 671 12.01 -17.29 -22.24
N SER A 672 10.68 -17.36 -22.10
CA SER A 672 9.75 -16.81 -23.10
C SER A 672 9.92 -15.30 -23.26
N ALA A 673 10.09 -14.58 -22.14
CA ALA A 673 10.38 -13.15 -22.18
C ALA A 673 11.74 -12.88 -22.86
N TRP A 674 12.78 -13.63 -22.50
CA TRP A 674 14.10 -13.52 -23.11
C TRP A 674 14.08 -13.72 -24.63
N GLU A 675 13.32 -14.70 -25.13
CA GLU A 675 13.15 -14.97 -26.56
C GLU A 675 12.52 -13.80 -27.30
N ILE A 676 11.42 -13.25 -26.76
CA ILE A 676 10.77 -12.04 -27.31
C ILE A 676 11.79 -10.90 -27.43
N LEU A 677 12.64 -10.72 -26.41
CA LEU A 677 13.65 -9.65 -26.41
C LEU A 677 14.78 -9.91 -27.41
N GLN A 678 15.18 -11.17 -27.64
CA GLN A 678 16.12 -11.49 -28.72
C GLN A 678 15.51 -11.18 -30.09
N GLU A 679 14.21 -11.45 -30.28
CA GLU A 679 13.52 -11.13 -31.52
C GLU A 679 13.41 -9.62 -31.73
N CYS A 680 13.08 -8.85 -30.69
CA CYS A 680 13.10 -7.39 -30.74
C CYS A 680 14.50 -6.88 -31.13
N ARG A 681 15.56 -7.48 -30.57
CA ARG A 681 16.96 -7.17 -30.94
C ARG A 681 17.23 -7.45 -32.41
N ALA A 682 16.86 -8.61 -32.90
CA ALA A 682 17.07 -9.01 -34.29
C ALA A 682 16.36 -8.07 -35.27
N ARG A 683 15.18 -7.55 -34.88
CA ARG A 683 14.38 -6.62 -35.69
C ARG A 683 14.73 -5.15 -35.49
N GLY A 684 15.68 -4.82 -34.62
CA GLY A 684 16.00 -3.43 -34.27
C GLY A 684 14.84 -2.69 -33.60
N ILE A 685 13.87 -3.40 -33.03
CA ILE A 685 12.76 -2.81 -32.28
C ILE A 685 13.35 -2.35 -30.94
N PRO A 686 13.27 -1.07 -30.56
CA PRO A 686 13.68 -0.65 -29.23
C PRO A 686 12.73 -1.22 -28.17
N TRP A 687 13.28 -1.73 -27.08
CA TRP A 687 12.49 -2.16 -25.92
C TRP A 687 13.02 -1.53 -24.63
N LEU A 688 12.13 -1.44 -23.67
CA LEU A 688 12.45 -1.33 -22.26
C LEU A 688 11.78 -2.51 -21.56
N THR A 689 12.56 -3.30 -20.84
CA THR A 689 12.06 -4.40 -20.01
C THR A 689 11.57 -3.86 -18.67
N ARG A 690 10.58 -4.52 -18.04
CA ARG A 690 10.12 -4.15 -16.69
C ARG A 690 9.76 -5.38 -15.87
N GLY A 691 9.88 -5.23 -14.55
CA GLY A 691 9.52 -6.26 -13.58
C GLY A 691 10.59 -7.33 -13.47
N SER A 692 10.27 -8.44 -12.79
CA SER A 692 11.22 -9.49 -12.44
C SER A 692 11.94 -10.10 -13.64
N ALA A 693 11.34 -10.09 -14.83
CA ALA A 693 11.89 -10.68 -16.06
C ALA A 693 12.78 -9.72 -16.88
N ALA A 694 12.96 -8.48 -16.44
CA ALA A 694 13.93 -7.53 -16.98
C ALA A 694 15.34 -7.87 -16.51
#